data_AF-A0A847WJS4-F1
#
_entry.id   AF-A0A847WJS4-F1
#
_cell.length_a   1.000
_cell.length_b   1.000
_cell.length_c   1.000
_cell.angle_alpha   90.00
_cell.angle_beta   90.00
_cell.angle_gamma   90.00
#
_symmetry.space_group_name_H-M   'P 1'
#
loop_
_entity.id
_entity.type
_entity.pdbx_description
1 polymer ?
#
loop_
_entity_poly.entity_id
_entity_poly.type
_entity_poly.pdbx_seq_one_letter_code
_entity_poly.pdbx_strand_id
1 'polypeptide(L)'
;MERGYEEKIIIAGIILVLIGGLISFLLFFTGKNKEIIPLMSSHQYDATKEIQSALDDLAKEGPMAEIITEVKTIEKVVALTFQGLSDPDTNRQILDLITQYNRKADFFISGVVAAEDSNFVKELNAKGHRVGSNTLLQSKHMETYSKEELVDDFVRTNTIFRTIIKKKPTTLMCNSTLYTEDVLKAAYASGNEKVVKATRFLNYQSFKDYDQVLNYIKNLDKGAIITIKMDGVLDEDEYEQPPQPAKPAIDKQPGVAKKEELIDELTPQERLINIVHWLLKALEETDYQIAFVEDLGSYQDDHVAMDDQPIQPTQPITPMKPINLIKPQPIQPTQPIISGKDTSKGSYFDKEELEKLRKNNDGKKAKEYRTIYTTEQALSYTFYGIENMEVLEQVLDNLDILQAKGTFYITKKDMANHPSTVKWIAERGHEIGISLLESQDRDYDSIVNDILWIQKEVNQLTEQMPTLVRYPYDMKLNDEILEAVSSVNGTVVWQDISIASSKVGVNGTLEEVMDNAFGEGNYTARRGYIIYYRMDYYKDPTIIPDAMLRIAKERIDTIAYDDGIKNNGSIYRIQSVGSIMKGDKIYHYPLEEKDILPRVKDVIYPGHLLDYTALEKYNLVKSRYIGNPDVSKPNVLPGFTIEELEEIDKTGIFTDDKVLFLTFDDWASDKSINQLLYVLDKYNVKGNFFIRTNYIQNNPNILRAIAEAGHDVGSHTDNHLSFAITENKEGEDDTSSIYYSPNEEEIEERKRDLQISYSKLQEIVGDISINDRPALTTMFRPPTLAMSRVGMEAILDMGFSYIVSGDFSTHDYEDTDPEILADKIINGILTGSGEIRTIQNGSILVMHMSDFRQSPLSSPNITAKALDIAIPALQSEGYRFARLSDYLGEE
;
A
#
# COMPACT_ATOMS: atom_id res chain seq x y z
N MET A 1 7.13 -50.75 30.95
CA MET A 1 6.84 -49.38 31.43
C MET A 1 7.10 -48.33 30.35
N GLU A 2 7.86 -48.62 29.28
CA GLU A 2 8.17 -47.64 28.22
C GLU A 2 7.04 -47.44 27.20
N ARG A 3 6.21 -48.46 26.91
CA ARG A 3 5.13 -48.34 25.90
C ARG A 3 3.97 -47.41 26.30
N GLY A 4 3.75 -47.20 27.59
CA GLY A 4 2.71 -46.29 28.11
C GLY A 4 3.16 -44.83 28.21
N TYR A 5 4.43 -44.54 27.90
CA TYR A 5 5.00 -43.20 27.91
C TYR A 5 4.92 -42.57 26.50
N GLU A 6 5.12 -43.35 25.44
CA GLU A 6 5.01 -42.89 24.05
C GLU A 6 3.57 -42.56 23.64
N GLU A 7 2.57 -43.37 24.02
CA GLU A 7 1.15 -43.07 23.73
C GLU A 7 0.66 -41.79 24.44
N LYS A 8 1.23 -41.45 25.60
CA LYS A 8 0.88 -40.22 26.33
C LYS A 8 1.52 -38.96 25.71
N ILE A 9 2.68 -39.10 25.06
CA ILE A 9 3.36 -38.00 24.36
C ILE A 9 2.64 -37.68 23.05
N ILE A 10 2.15 -38.70 22.33
CA ILE A 10 1.41 -38.53 21.08
C ILE A 10 0.04 -37.89 21.33
N ILE A 11 -0.68 -38.33 22.37
CA ILE A 11 -1.97 -37.73 22.75
C ILE A 11 -1.79 -36.30 23.29
N ALA A 12 -0.70 -36.00 24.01
CA ALA A 12 -0.38 -34.65 24.43
C ALA A 12 0.00 -33.73 23.26
N GLY A 13 0.68 -34.24 22.24
CA GLY A 13 0.99 -33.52 21.00
C GLY A 13 -0.26 -33.18 20.19
N ILE A 14 -1.19 -34.13 20.05
CA ILE A 14 -2.46 -33.91 19.34
C ILE A 14 -3.35 -32.89 20.07
N ILE A 15 -3.36 -32.92 21.41
CA ILE A 15 -4.11 -31.93 22.21
C ILE A 15 -3.47 -30.53 22.10
N LEU A 16 -2.15 -30.42 22.02
CA LEU A 16 -1.45 -29.14 21.78
C LEU A 16 -1.72 -28.58 20.38
N VAL A 17 -1.80 -29.44 19.36
CA VAL A 17 -2.13 -29.05 17.98
C VAL A 17 -3.60 -28.62 17.86
N LEU A 18 -4.52 -29.30 18.54
CA LEU A 18 -5.93 -28.91 18.58
C LEU A 18 -6.14 -27.60 19.37
N ILE A 19 -5.36 -27.35 20.43
CA ILE A 19 -5.39 -26.07 21.17
C ILE A 19 -4.78 -24.94 20.32
N GLY A 20 -3.69 -25.18 19.59
CA GLY A 20 -3.10 -24.22 18.66
C GLY A 20 -4.00 -23.88 17.46
N GLY A 21 -4.73 -24.87 16.95
CA GLY A 21 -5.76 -24.69 15.92
C GLY A 21 -6.98 -23.92 16.41
N LEU A 22 -7.44 -24.18 17.65
CA LEU A 22 -8.55 -23.44 18.26
C LEU A 22 -8.18 -21.97 18.57
N ILE A 23 -6.91 -21.71 18.93
CA ILE A 23 -6.37 -20.36 19.14
C ILE A 23 -6.25 -19.61 17.81
N SER A 24 -5.80 -20.27 16.73
CA SER A 24 -5.77 -19.67 15.38
C SER A 24 -7.18 -19.40 14.83
N PHE A 25 -8.15 -20.28 15.12
CA PHE A 25 -9.55 -20.09 14.73
C PHE A 25 -10.22 -18.94 15.50
N LEU A 26 -9.89 -18.75 16.79
CA LEU A 26 -10.34 -17.61 17.59
C LEU A 26 -9.69 -16.29 17.14
N LEU A 27 -8.41 -16.31 16.72
CA LEU A 27 -7.71 -15.14 16.15
C LEU A 27 -8.33 -14.66 14.82
N PHE A 28 -8.91 -15.56 14.03
CA PHE A 28 -9.51 -15.23 12.73
C PHE A 28 -10.93 -14.63 12.84
N PHE A 29 -11.67 -14.94 13.90
CA PHE A 29 -13.08 -14.50 14.06
C PHE A 29 -13.30 -13.27 14.95
N THR A 30 -12.26 -12.70 15.57
CA THR A 30 -12.40 -11.51 16.44
C THR A 30 -11.59 -10.31 15.95
N GLY A 31 -11.79 -9.91 14.69
CA GLY A 31 -11.32 -8.63 14.15
C GLY A 31 -12.16 -7.44 14.64
N LYS A 32 -12.10 -7.12 15.94
CA LYS A 32 -12.47 -5.80 16.52
C LYS A 32 -12.02 -5.72 17.97
N ASN A 33 -10.71 -5.75 18.16
CA ASN A 33 -9.95 -5.09 19.22
C ASN A 33 -8.48 -5.22 18.83
N LYS A 34 -7.72 -4.11 18.84
CA LYS A 34 -6.26 -4.16 18.81
C LYS A 34 -5.80 -4.85 20.10
N GLU A 35 -5.67 -6.17 20.09
CA GLU A 35 -4.86 -6.89 21.07
C GLU A 35 -3.59 -7.40 20.39
N ILE A 36 -2.51 -7.28 21.16
CA ILE A 36 -1.10 -7.47 20.81
C ILE A 36 -0.84 -8.86 20.20
N ILE A 37 0.03 -8.88 19.18
CA ILE A 37 0.49 -10.01 18.36
C ILE A 37 0.82 -11.28 19.19
N PRO A 38 0.40 -12.50 18.77
CA PRO A 38 0.59 -13.74 19.55
C PRO A 38 2.04 -14.23 19.66
N LEU A 39 2.97 -13.80 18.78
CA LEU A 39 4.41 -14.14 18.88
C LEU A 39 5.04 -13.62 20.19
N MET A 40 4.45 -12.58 20.79
CA MET A 40 4.88 -11.96 22.04
C MET A 40 4.20 -12.52 23.30
N SER A 41 3.28 -13.49 23.16
CA SER A 41 2.69 -14.21 24.30
C SER A 41 3.55 -15.37 24.80
N SER A 42 4.68 -15.65 24.14
CA SER A 42 5.70 -16.52 24.71
C SER A 42 6.26 -15.86 25.98
N HIS A 43 6.37 -16.61 27.08
CA HIS A 43 6.94 -16.13 28.36
C HIS A 43 8.35 -15.49 28.25
N GLN A 44 9.00 -15.59 27.08
CA GLN A 44 10.35 -15.13 26.82
C GLN A 44 10.48 -13.61 26.58
N TYR A 45 9.42 -12.93 26.13
CA TYR A 45 9.45 -11.49 25.81
C TYR A 45 8.32 -10.69 26.51
N ASP A 46 7.73 -11.25 27.56
CA ASP A 46 6.74 -10.53 28.38
C ASP A 46 7.34 -9.27 29.00
N ALA A 47 6.82 -8.12 28.59
CA ALA A 47 7.24 -6.79 29.04
C ALA A 47 6.18 -6.10 29.90
N THR A 48 5.12 -6.80 30.32
CA THR A 48 3.94 -6.18 30.96
C THR A 48 4.30 -5.39 32.23
N LYS A 49 5.24 -5.90 33.02
CA LYS A 49 5.72 -5.21 34.24
C LYS A 49 6.58 -4.00 33.92
N GLU A 50 7.47 -4.14 32.95
CA GLU A 50 8.33 -3.06 32.46
C GLU A 50 7.51 -1.93 31.84
N ILE A 51 6.46 -2.24 31.08
CA ILE A 51 5.54 -1.27 30.48
C ILE A 51 4.83 -0.50 31.59
N GLN A 52 4.25 -1.20 32.58
CA GLN A 52 3.58 -0.54 33.70
C GLN A 52 4.54 0.37 34.48
N SER A 53 5.78 -0.07 34.71
CA SER A 53 6.80 0.76 35.38
C SER A 53 7.13 2.02 34.56
N ALA A 54 7.27 1.90 33.24
CA ALA A 54 7.55 3.03 32.37
C ALA A 54 6.38 4.03 32.30
N LEU A 55 5.13 3.54 32.30
CA LEU A 55 3.93 4.40 32.40
C LEU A 55 3.87 5.14 33.74
N ASP A 56 4.19 4.46 34.83
CA ASP A 56 4.25 5.08 36.16
C ASP A 56 5.34 6.16 36.24
N ASP A 57 6.47 5.95 35.56
CA ASP A 57 7.56 6.93 35.47
C ASP A 57 7.22 8.11 34.54
N LEU A 58 6.51 7.85 33.44
CA LEU A 58 5.99 8.89 32.55
C LEU A 58 4.98 9.80 33.26
N ALA A 59 4.15 9.24 34.15
CA ALA A 59 3.16 9.98 34.93
C ALA A 59 3.77 10.91 36.00
N LYS A 60 5.06 10.73 36.37
CA LYS A 60 5.75 11.55 37.38
C LYS A 60 6.37 12.84 36.82
N GLU A 61 6.13 13.16 35.55
CA GLU A 61 6.82 14.25 34.81
C GLU A 61 8.36 14.12 34.87
N GLY A 62 8.86 12.99 34.38
CA GLY A 62 10.29 12.71 34.27
C GLY A 62 11.03 13.55 33.22
N PRO A 63 12.38 13.44 33.17
CA PRO A 63 13.19 14.13 32.16
C PRO A 63 12.89 13.59 30.74
N MET A 64 13.27 14.38 29.74
CA MET A 64 13.14 14.03 28.32
C MET A 64 14.40 13.34 27.81
N ALA A 65 14.25 12.48 26.81
CA ALA A 65 15.39 11.94 26.08
C ALA A 65 16.15 13.07 25.38
N GLU A 66 17.48 13.01 25.41
CA GLU A 66 18.33 13.97 24.73
C GLU A 66 18.34 13.70 23.22
N ILE A 67 18.13 14.73 22.40
CA ILE A 67 18.27 14.59 20.94
C ILE A 67 19.73 14.77 20.56
N ILE A 68 20.33 13.74 19.99
CA ILE A 68 21.62 13.85 19.31
C ILE A 68 21.36 14.15 17.83
N THR A 69 21.76 15.34 17.40
CA THR A 69 21.70 15.81 16.01
C THR A 69 22.83 16.82 15.79
N GLU A 70 23.39 16.88 14.57
CA GLU A 70 24.31 17.96 14.14
C GLU A 70 25.42 18.33 15.14
N VAL A 71 26.13 17.33 15.67
CA VAL A 71 27.18 17.56 16.67
C VAL A 71 28.38 18.23 16.01
N LYS A 72 28.61 19.53 16.26
CA LYS A 72 29.80 20.21 15.71
C LYS A 72 31.07 19.73 16.42
N THR A 73 31.96 19.07 15.69
CA THR A 73 33.23 18.58 16.24
C THR A 73 34.43 19.36 15.71
N ILE A 74 35.46 19.51 16.54
CA ILE A 74 36.73 20.12 16.10
C ILE A 74 37.55 19.14 15.25
N GLU A 75 37.52 17.87 15.62
CA GLU A 75 38.14 16.77 14.89
C GLU A 75 37.29 16.37 13.68
N LYS A 76 37.95 15.84 12.65
CA LYS A 76 37.26 15.18 11.53
C LYS A 76 36.75 13.83 12.00
N VAL A 77 35.61 13.83 12.68
CA VAL A 77 34.94 12.62 13.14
C VAL A 77 33.51 12.62 12.63
N VAL A 78 32.95 11.45 12.34
CA VAL A 78 31.53 11.25 11.98
C VAL A 78 31.00 10.03 12.72
N ALA A 79 29.68 9.93 12.85
CA ALA A 79 29.04 8.68 13.22
C ALA A 79 28.47 8.01 11.97
N LEU A 80 28.84 6.74 11.79
CA LEU A 80 28.27 5.89 10.75
C LEU A 80 27.23 4.97 11.39
N THR A 81 25.98 5.10 10.96
CA THR A 81 24.85 4.37 11.51
C THR A 81 24.13 3.59 10.43
N PHE A 82 23.59 2.43 10.79
CA PHE A 82 22.80 1.58 9.90
C PHE A 82 21.40 1.46 10.46
N GLN A 83 20.38 1.71 9.64
CA GLN A 83 18.97 1.63 10.03
C GLN A 83 18.32 0.45 9.32
N GLY A 84 17.66 -0.41 10.09
CA GLY A 84 17.09 -1.67 9.60
C GLY A 84 18.15 -2.75 9.39
N LEU A 85 17.73 -3.85 8.75
CA LEU A 85 18.58 -4.94 8.25
C LEU A 85 18.13 -5.30 6.83
N SER A 86 19.07 -5.71 5.97
CA SER A 86 18.78 -6.31 4.67
C SER A 86 18.55 -7.82 4.85
N ASP A 87 18.65 -8.57 3.75
CA ASP A 87 18.84 -10.01 3.77
C ASP A 87 20.13 -10.43 4.53
N PRO A 88 20.18 -11.68 5.05
CA PRO A 88 21.28 -12.16 5.87
C PRO A 88 22.67 -12.11 5.23
N ASP A 89 22.78 -12.24 3.91
CA ASP A 89 24.07 -12.26 3.22
C ASP A 89 24.62 -10.84 3.08
N THR A 90 23.78 -9.90 2.65
CA THR A 90 24.12 -8.47 2.61
C THR A 90 24.51 -7.95 3.99
N ASN A 91 23.76 -8.31 5.03
CA ASN A 91 24.07 -7.94 6.41
C ASN A 91 25.46 -8.42 6.85
N ARG A 92 25.83 -9.66 6.52
CA ARG A 92 27.15 -10.22 6.85
C ARG A 92 28.26 -9.56 6.05
N GLN A 93 28.07 -9.34 4.75
CA GLN A 93 29.08 -8.68 3.92
C GLN A 93 29.35 -7.24 4.38
N ILE A 94 28.32 -6.49 4.75
CA ILE A 94 28.48 -5.15 5.33
C ILE A 94 29.22 -5.21 6.67
N LEU A 95 28.88 -6.16 7.54
CA LEU A 95 29.60 -6.36 8.80
C LEU A 95 31.08 -6.72 8.60
N ASP A 96 31.38 -7.54 7.59
CA ASP A 96 32.73 -7.94 7.24
C ASP A 96 33.52 -6.78 6.64
N LEU A 97 32.91 -5.94 5.80
CA LEU A 97 33.52 -4.69 5.32
C LEU A 97 33.87 -3.76 6.48
N ILE A 98 32.94 -3.48 7.40
CA ILE A 98 33.21 -2.63 8.57
C ILE A 98 34.36 -3.22 9.40
N THR A 99 34.40 -4.55 9.54
CA THR A 99 35.46 -5.26 10.26
C THR A 99 36.81 -5.16 9.53
N GLN A 100 36.84 -5.28 8.21
CA GLN A 100 38.03 -5.19 7.37
C GLN A 100 38.69 -3.80 7.48
N TYR A 101 37.89 -2.74 7.51
CA TYR A 101 38.37 -1.38 7.75
C TYR A 101 38.70 -1.09 9.22
N ASN A 102 38.60 -2.10 10.10
CA ASN A 102 38.81 -2.01 11.54
C ASN A 102 37.97 -0.89 12.18
N ARG A 103 36.71 -0.77 11.77
CA ARG A 103 35.77 0.24 12.26
C ARG A 103 34.68 -0.37 13.13
N LYS A 104 33.97 0.50 13.84
CA LYS A 104 32.75 0.18 14.59
C LYS A 104 31.67 1.20 14.22
N ALA A 105 30.41 0.78 14.35
CA ALA A 105 29.24 1.51 13.91
C ALA A 105 28.05 1.21 14.82
N ASP A 106 27.04 2.08 14.81
CA ASP A 106 25.76 1.87 15.48
C ASP A 106 24.75 1.24 14.50
N PHE A 107 23.98 0.26 14.96
CA PHE A 107 22.90 -0.38 14.20
C PHE A 107 21.57 -0.15 14.92
N PHE A 108 20.63 0.53 14.26
CA PHE A 108 19.27 0.78 14.76
C PHE A 108 18.32 -0.23 14.14
N ILE A 109 17.92 -1.24 14.92
CA ILE A 109 17.16 -2.40 14.44
C ILE A 109 15.81 -2.45 15.15
N SER A 110 14.75 -2.81 14.44
CA SER A 110 13.42 -2.94 15.05
C SER A 110 13.32 -4.18 15.94
N GLY A 111 12.39 -4.14 16.90
CA GLY A 111 12.22 -5.25 17.84
C GLY A 111 11.88 -6.57 17.15
N VAL A 112 10.99 -6.56 16.16
CA VAL A 112 10.61 -7.78 15.44
C VAL A 112 11.76 -8.33 14.60
N VAL A 113 12.44 -7.49 13.83
CA VAL A 113 13.59 -7.90 13.01
C VAL A 113 14.72 -8.44 13.90
N ALA A 114 14.96 -7.82 15.05
CA ALA A 114 15.95 -8.31 16.01
C ALA A 114 15.58 -9.68 16.60
N ALA A 115 14.29 -9.96 16.81
CA ALA A 115 13.84 -11.27 17.29
C ALA A 115 13.98 -12.35 16.21
N GLU A 116 13.66 -12.02 14.97
CA GLU A 116 13.78 -12.90 13.79
C GLU A 116 15.25 -13.24 13.51
N ASP A 117 16.13 -12.24 13.47
CA ASP A 117 17.58 -12.42 13.28
C ASP A 117 18.38 -12.19 14.57
N SER A 118 17.97 -12.91 15.62
CA SER A 118 18.62 -12.81 16.93
C SER A 118 20.09 -13.24 16.94
N ASN A 119 20.54 -13.98 15.92
CA ASN A 119 21.92 -14.44 15.81
C ASN A 119 22.82 -13.33 15.27
N PHE A 120 22.41 -12.62 14.22
CA PHE A 120 23.15 -11.49 13.71
C PHE A 120 23.26 -10.36 14.75
N VAL A 121 22.20 -10.07 15.49
CA VAL A 121 22.23 -9.07 16.58
C VAL A 121 23.23 -9.46 17.68
N LYS A 122 23.33 -10.75 18.04
CA LYS A 122 24.36 -11.22 18.98
C LYS A 122 25.76 -11.05 18.42
N GLU A 123 25.93 -11.32 17.12
CA GLU A 123 27.21 -11.17 16.43
C GLU A 123 27.66 -9.70 16.42
N LEU A 124 26.78 -8.76 16.08
CA LEU A 124 27.05 -7.31 16.12
C LEU A 124 27.58 -6.89 17.50
N ASN A 125 26.86 -7.26 18.58
CA ASN A 125 27.28 -6.93 19.94
C ASN A 125 28.58 -7.67 20.35
N ALA A 126 28.79 -8.91 19.91
CA ALA A 126 30.02 -9.66 20.20
C ALA A 126 31.25 -9.08 19.49
N LYS A 127 31.08 -8.58 18.27
CA LYS A 127 32.10 -7.84 17.52
C LYS A 127 32.27 -6.39 18.01
N GLY A 128 31.50 -5.95 19.00
CA GLY A 128 31.66 -4.65 19.64
C GLY A 128 30.99 -3.49 18.92
N HIS A 129 30.06 -3.76 17.99
CA HIS A 129 29.16 -2.74 17.45
C HIS A 129 28.10 -2.38 18.51
N ARG A 130 27.52 -1.17 18.41
CA ARG A 130 26.43 -0.75 19.29
C ARG A 130 25.10 -1.00 18.58
N VAL A 131 24.09 -1.39 19.34
CA VAL A 131 22.75 -1.66 18.82
C VAL A 131 21.77 -0.74 19.53
N GLY A 132 21.06 0.06 18.75
CA GLY A 132 19.99 0.97 19.16
C GLY A 132 18.62 0.44 18.75
N SER A 133 17.57 1.01 19.35
CA SER A 133 16.18 0.68 19.02
C SER A 133 15.72 1.43 17.76
N ASN A 134 15.01 0.75 16.85
CA ASN A 134 14.29 1.36 15.73
C ASN A 134 12.78 1.06 15.79
N THR A 135 12.17 1.27 16.96
CA THR A 135 10.75 0.93 17.26
C THR A 135 10.47 -0.58 17.15
N LEU A 136 9.24 -1.01 17.42
CA LEU A 136 8.89 -2.43 17.40
C LEU A 136 8.79 -2.98 15.99
N LEU A 137 8.17 -2.21 15.10
CA LEU A 137 7.79 -2.59 13.73
C LEU A 137 8.27 -1.58 12.66
N GLN A 138 9.33 -0.81 12.95
CA GLN A 138 9.78 0.29 12.09
C GLN A 138 8.69 1.36 11.83
N SER A 139 7.83 1.60 12.83
CA SER A 139 6.72 2.54 12.77
C SER A 139 7.19 3.97 12.45
N LYS A 140 6.43 4.66 11.58
CA LYS A 140 6.64 6.07 11.22
C LYS A 140 5.71 6.99 12.03
N HIS A 141 6.02 8.28 12.06
CA HIS A 141 5.18 9.33 12.68
C HIS A 141 4.79 9.02 14.13
N MET A 142 5.77 8.67 14.96
CA MET A 142 5.52 8.27 16.34
C MET A 142 4.86 9.39 17.16
N GLU A 143 4.95 10.66 16.75
CA GLU A 143 4.21 11.77 17.36
C GLU A 143 2.68 11.64 17.30
N THR A 144 2.16 10.75 16.45
CA THR A 144 0.72 10.49 16.32
C THR A 144 0.19 9.44 17.30
N TYR A 145 1.10 8.71 17.96
CA TYR A 145 0.78 7.61 18.89
C TYR A 145 0.44 8.18 20.27
N SER A 146 -0.43 7.48 21.01
CA SER A 146 -0.67 7.84 22.41
C SER A 146 0.59 7.59 23.25
N LYS A 147 0.69 8.26 24.40
CA LYS A 147 1.78 8.05 25.37
C LYS A 147 1.95 6.59 25.77
N GLU A 148 0.83 5.88 25.90
CA GLU A 148 0.79 4.48 26.23
C GLU A 148 1.26 3.60 25.08
N GLU A 149 0.85 3.91 23.85
CA GLU A 149 1.30 3.19 22.65
C GLU A 149 2.81 3.39 22.40
N LEU A 150 3.33 4.60 22.62
CA LEU A 150 4.76 4.91 22.56
C LEU A 150 5.57 4.10 23.57
N VAL A 151 5.13 4.09 24.83
CA VAL A 151 5.81 3.32 25.89
C VAL A 151 5.74 1.82 25.61
N ASP A 152 4.59 1.31 25.15
CA ASP A 152 4.45 -0.10 24.80
C ASP A 152 5.44 -0.51 23.69
N ASP A 153 5.52 0.26 22.60
CA ASP A 153 6.45 0.01 21.49
C ASP A 153 7.92 0.00 21.94
N PHE A 154 8.35 1.07 22.60
CA PHE A 154 9.74 1.25 23.00
C PHE A 154 10.17 0.23 24.05
N VAL A 155 9.34 -0.01 25.07
CA VAL A 155 9.66 -0.98 26.14
C VAL A 155 9.71 -2.40 25.61
N ARG A 156 8.80 -2.80 24.71
CA ARG A 156 8.83 -4.14 24.09
C ARG A 156 10.10 -4.33 23.29
N THR A 157 10.46 -3.35 22.46
CA THR A 157 11.70 -3.39 21.68
C THR A 157 12.92 -3.52 22.59
N ASN A 158 13.01 -2.69 23.63
CA ASN A 158 14.12 -2.74 24.60
C ASN A 158 14.18 -4.08 25.34
N THR A 159 13.03 -4.70 25.61
CA THR A 159 12.93 -6.01 26.28
C THR A 159 13.42 -7.13 25.37
N ILE A 160 13.10 -7.07 24.07
CA ILE A 160 13.61 -8.02 23.07
C ILE A 160 15.14 -7.98 23.03
N PHE A 161 15.75 -6.80 22.91
CA PHE A 161 17.22 -6.68 22.94
C PHE A 161 17.82 -7.16 24.26
N ARG A 162 17.20 -6.84 25.41
CA ARG A 162 17.63 -7.36 26.71
C ARG A 162 17.62 -8.88 26.74
N THR A 163 16.64 -9.52 26.12
CA THR A 163 16.57 -10.98 26.06
C THR A 163 17.66 -11.56 25.16
N ILE A 164 17.91 -10.95 24.00
CA ILE A 164 18.87 -11.43 22.98
C ILE A 164 20.33 -11.21 23.42
N ILE A 165 20.70 -9.99 23.79
CA ILE A 165 22.11 -9.57 24.04
C ILE A 165 22.39 -9.20 25.50
N LYS A 166 21.42 -9.38 26.40
CA LYS A 166 21.53 -9.06 27.85
C LYS A 166 21.81 -7.60 28.15
N LYS A 167 21.55 -6.71 27.20
CA LYS A 167 21.63 -5.24 27.31
C LYS A 167 20.37 -4.61 26.74
N LYS A 168 19.92 -3.52 27.33
CA LYS A 168 18.88 -2.65 26.75
C LYS A 168 19.57 -1.59 25.89
N PRO A 169 19.03 -1.24 24.70
CA PRO A 169 19.52 -0.09 23.96
C PRO A 169 19.17 1.18 24.73
N THR A 170 20.13 2.10 24.85
CA THR A 170 19.95 3.44 25.44
C THR A 170 19.60 4.48 24.40
N THR A 171 19.79 4.16 23.12
CA THR A 171 19.51 5.02 21.97
C THR A 171 18.28 4.53 21.21
N LEU A 172 17.52 5.48 20.66
CA LEU A 172 16.35 5.25 19.82
C LEU A 172 16.47 6.11 18.55
N MET A 173 16.20 5.52 17.39
CA MET A 173 16.04 6.24 16.13
C MET A 173 14.65 5.90 15.60
N CYS A 174 13.75 6.87 15.47
CA CYS A 174 12.43 6.66 14.89
C CYS A 174 12.43 7.03 13.40
N ASN A 175 11.53 6.41 12.64
CA ASN A 175 11.39 6.64 11.20
C ASN A 175 10.44 7.83 10.96
N SER A 176 10.82 8.77 10.09
CA SER A 176 10.02 9.97 9.72
C SER A 176 9.16 10.52 10.86
N THR A 177 9.79 10.81 12.00
CA THR A 177 9.10 11.14 13.26
C THR A 177 9.49 12.54 13.71
N LEU A 178 8.48 13.33 14.07
CA LEU A 178 8.70 14.59 14.79
C LEU A 178 8.91 14.27 16.27
N TYR A 179 10.10 14.55 16.80
CA TYR A 179 10.40 14.32 18.21
C TYR A 179 9.74 15.37 19.13
N THR A 180 8.43 15.21 19.34
CA THR A 180 7.65 16.03 20.28
C THR A 180 8.04 15.72 21.73
N GLU A 181 7.65 16.60 22.65
CA GLU A 181 7.86 16.39 24.09
C GLU A 181 7.31 15.04 24.57
N ASP A 182 6.16 14.62 24.05
CA ASP A 182 5.53 13.35 24.43
C ASP A 182 6.34 12.13 23.95
N VAL A 183 6.89 12.19 22.72
CA VAL A 183 7.79 11.14 22.20
C VAL A 183 9.07 11.07 23.02
N LEU A 184 9.69 12.21 23.33
CA LEU A 184 10.94 12.26 24.10
C LEU A 184 10.77 11.81 25.55
N LYS A 185 9.64 12.15 26.19
CA LYS A 185 9.31 11.68 27.54
C LYS A 185 9.03 10.18 27.54
N ALA A 186 8.28 9.67 26.56
CA ALA A 186 8.00 8.25 26.43
C ALA A 186 9.28 7.44 26.15
N ALA A 187 10.17 7.94 25.29
CA ALA A 187 11.48 7.33 25.03
C ALA A 187 12.32 7.22 26.31
N TYR A 188 12.45 8.32 27.06
CA TYR A 188 13.20 8.32 28.32
C TYR A 188 12.58 7.37 29.35
N ALA A 189 11.26 7.43 29.55
CA ALA A 189 10.56 6.55 30.48
C ALA A 189 10.69 5.05 30.11
N SER A 190 10.86 4.76 28.82
CA SER A 190 11.07 3.41 28.29
C SER A 190 12.51 2.90 28.42
N GLY A 191 13.44 3.77 28.84
CA GLY A 191 14.86 3.48 29.02
C GLY A 191 15.75 3.87 27.84
N ASN A 192 15.20 4.57 26.83
CA ASN A 192 15.99 5.19 25.76
C ASN A 192 16.32 6.63 26.19
N GLU A 193 17.48 6.80 26.85
CA GLU A 193 17.94 8.09 27.37
C GLU A 193 18.24 9.11 26.26
N LYS A 194 18.54 8.63 25.04
CA LYS A 194 18.88 9.47 23.91
C LYS A 194 18.13 9.05 22.66
N VAL A 195 17.77 10.04 21.87
CA VAL A 195 17.15 9.89 20.56
C VAL A 195 18.11 10.40 19.50
N VAL A 196 18.33 9.61 18.45
CA VAL A 196 19.25 9.95 17.37
C VAL A 196 18.47 10.46 16.18
N LYS A 197 18.81 11.66 15.72
CA LYS A 197 18.36 12.23 14.46
C LYS A 197 19.55 12.29 13.51
N ALA A 198 19.44 11.55 12.40
CA ALA A 198 20.49 11.54 11.39
C ALA A 198 20.60 12.93 10.74
N THR A 199 21.83 13.30 10.39
CA THR A 199 22.09 14.54 9.63
C THR A 199 22.04 14.32 8.13
N ARG A 200 22.29 13.07 7.71
CA ARG A 200 22.37 12.63 6.33
C ARG A 200 21.85 11.21 6.23
N PHE A 201 21.01 10.95 5.23
CA PHE A 201 20.54 9.62 4.90
C PHE A 201 21.10 9.17 3.56
N LEU A 202 21.49 7.91 3.49
CA LEU A 202 21.98 7.23 2.31
C LEU A 202 21.27 5.89 2.15
N ASN A 203 21.16 5.40 0.92
CA ASN A 203 20.66 4.09 0.56
C ASN A 203 21.42 3.56 -0.67
N TYR A 204 20.97 2.43 -1.22
CA TYR A 204 21.57 1.81 -2.40
C TYR A 204 21.56 2.70 -3.68
N GLN A 205 20.81 3.81 -3.69
CA GLN A 205 20.69 4.73 -4.83
C GLN A 205 21.54 6.00 -4.66
N SER A 206 22.16 6.22 -3.49
CA SER A 206 22.77 7.51 -3.16
C SER A 206 23.95 7.90 -4.04
N PHE A 207 24.70 6.94 -4.57
CA PHE A 207 25.88 7.22 -5.40
C PHE A 207 25.96 6.25 -6.56
N LYS A 208 26.35 6.78 -7.73
CA LYS A 208 26.59 5.96 -8.93
C LYS A 208 28.02 5.45 -9.02
N ASP A 209 28.96 6.14 -8.39
CA ASP A 209 30.38 5.82 -8.51
C ASP A 209 31.16 6.31 -7.28
N TYR A 210 32.41 5.86 -7.17
CA TYR A 210 33.30 6.22 -6.07
C TYR A 210 33.64 7.72 -6.03
N ASP A 211 33.73 8.40 -7.18
CA ASP A 211 34.09 9.82 -7.24
C ASP A 211 32.99 10.70 -6.63
N GLN A 212 31.72 10.32 -6.79
CA GLN A 212 30.59 10.96 -6.11
C GLN A 212 30.69 10.79 -4.59
N VAL A 213 31.00 9.58 -4.11
CA VAL A 213 31.20 9.33 -2.66
C VAL A 213 32.36 10.15 -2.11
N LEU A 214 33.49 10.18 -2.82
CA LEU A 214 34.67 10.94 -2.40
C LEU A 214 34.39 12.45 -2.35
N ASN A 215 33.65 12.98 -3.33
CA ASN A 215 33.24 14.38 -3.33
C ASN A 215 32.22 14.68 -2.24
N TYR A 216 31.29 13.77 -1.97
CA TYR A 216 30.34 13.89 -0.87
C TYR A 216 31.08 13.98 0.47
N ILE A 217 32.00 13.05 0.76
CA ILE A 217 32.78 13.05 2.01
C ILE A 217 33.67 14.29 2.14
N LYS A 218 34.26 14.79 1.04
CA LYS A 218 35.07 16.03 1.07
C LYS A 218 34.29 17.27 1.49
N ASN A 219 32.98 17.29 1.24
CA ASN A 219 32.08 18.40 1.60
C ASN A 219 31.26 18.09 2.86
N LEU A 220 31.50 16.96 3.53
CA LEU A 220 30.73 16.54 4.69
C LEU A 220 31.10 17.34 5.93
N ASP A 221 30.09 17.81 6.66
CA ASP A 221 30.29 18.51 7.92
C ASP A 221 30.95 17.61 8.96
N LYS A 222 31.87 18.19 9.75
CA LYS A 222 32.48 17.49 10.88
C LYS A 222 31.42 17.19 11.94
N GLY A 223 31.41 15.95 12.42
CA GLY A 223 30.46 15.42 13.40
C GLY A 223 29.08 15.10 12.82
N ALA A 224 28.98 14.98 11.49
CA ALA A 224 27.80 14.45 10.83
C ALA A 224 27.48 13.02 11.31
N ILE A 225 26.18 12.74 11.42
CA ILE A 225 25.61 11.40 11.62
C ILE A 225 25.07 10.95 10.26
N ILE A 226 25.76 9.99 9.66
CA ILE A 226 25.43 9.40 8.36
C ILE A 226 24.67 8.09 8.60
N THR A 227 23.38 8.08 8.30
CA THR A 227 22.56 6.86 8.37
C THR A 227 22.47 6.22 6.99
N ILE A 228 22.81 4.93 6.92
CA ILE A 228 22.59 4.08 5.76
C ILE A 228 21.34 3.24 6.03
N LYS A 229 20.30 3.40 5.21
CA LYS A 229 19.16 2.49 5.19
C LYS A 229 19.59 1.16 4.59
N MET A 230 19.46 0.11 5.38
CA MET A 230 19.87 -1.25 5.01
C MET A 230 18.87 -1.91 4.05
N ASP A 231 17.64 -1.43 4.03
CA ASP A 231 16.56 -1.88 3.15
C ASP A 231 15.74 -0.68 2.62
N GLY A 232 15.08 -0.89 1.47
CA GLY A 232 14.17 0.10 0.91
C GLY A 232 14.82 1.36 0.32
N VAL A 233 14.00 2.38 0.09
CA VAL A 233 14.41 3.71 -0.41
C VAL A 233 14.32 4.74 0.72
N LEU A 234 14.90 5.93 0.50
CA LEU A 234 14.75 7.03 1.45
C LEU A 234 13.31 7.53 1.46
N ASP A 235 12.85 7.94 2.65
CA ASP A 235 11.57 8.62 2.84
C ASP A 235 11.69 10.08 2.37
N GLU A 236 10.57 10.75 2.06
CA GLU A 236 10.60 12.10 1.48
C GLU A 236 11.37 13.12 2.33
N ASP A 237 11.30 13.01 3.67
CA ASP A 237 12.00 13.89 4.61
C ASP A 237 13.49 13.55 4.81
N GLU A 238 13.95 12.44 4.23
CA GLU A 238 15.33 11.94 4.32
C GLU A 238 16.17 12.31 3.09
N TYR A 239 15.55 12.71 1.97
CA TYR A 239 16.28 13.26 0.82
C TYR A 239 16.85 14.64 1.16
N GLU A 240 18.11 14.90 0.76
CA GLU A 240 18.69 16.24 0.87
C GLU A 240 17.88 17.25 0.04
N GLN A 241 17.40 18.33 0.66
CA GLN A 241 16.80 19.43 -0.09
C GLN A 241 17.86 20.08 -1.00
N PRO A 242 17.59 20.27 -2.30
CA PRO A 242 18.58 20.84 -3.21
C PRO A 242 18.92 22.27 -2.78
N PRO A 243 20.21 22.67 -2.75
CA PRO A 243 20.56 24.06 -2.54
C PRO A 243 19.94 24.92 -3.64
N GLN A 244 19.35 26.06 -3.28
CA GLN A 244 18.74 26.96 -4.25
C GLN A 244 19.73 27.29 -5.38
N PRO A 245 19.31 27.22 -6.66
CA PRO A 245 20.23 27.29 -7.78
C PRO A 245 20.86 28.70 -7.87
N ALA A 246 22.18 28.77 -7.66
CA ALA A 246 22.96 29.90 -8.12
C ALA A 246 22.98 29.92 -9.67
N LYS A 247 22.89 31.12 -10.24
CA LYS A 247 22.77 31.41 -11.68
C LYS A 247 23.77 30.62 -12.56
N PRO A 248 23.38 30.24 -13.79
CA PRO A 248 24.20 29.40 -14.66
C PRO A 248 25.42 30.16 -15.17
N ALA A 249 26.57 29.47 -15.21
CA ALA A 249 27.77 29.92 -15.91
C ALA A 249 27.93 29.13 -17.22
N ILE A 250 28.47 29.84 -18.22
CA ILE A 250 28.54 29.49 -19.64
C ILE A 250 29.67 28.51 -19.96
N ASP A 251 29.28 27.39 -20.57
CA ASP A 251 29.86 26.61 -21.69
C ASP A 251 31.40 26.48 -21.88
N LYS A 252 31.87 25.22 -21.94
CA LYS A 252 33.03 24.75 -22.75
C LYS A 252 32.88 23.27 -23.15
N GLN A 253 32.46 23.05 -24.40
CA GLN A 253 32.94 22.14 -25.47
C GLN A 253 33.73 20.82 -25.18
N PRO A 254 33.64 19.83 -26.10
CA PRO A 254 33.57 18.39 -25.82
C PRO A 254 34.93 17.69 -25.80
N GLY A 255 35.03 16.62 -25.01
CA GLY A 255 36.24 15.80 -24.93
C GLY A 255 36.00 14.36 -24.51
N VAL A 256 36.13 13.46 -25.48
CA VAL A 256 36.66 12.08 -25.39
C VAL A 256 35.89 11.10 -24.49
N ALA A 257 35.13 10.20 -25.15
CA ALA A 257 34.60 8.98 -24.59
C ALA A 257 35.70 8.13 -23.93
N LYS A 258 35.49 7.75 -22.67
CA LYS A 258 36.19 6.68 -21.98
C LYS A 258 35.17 5.82 -21.25
N LYS A 259 35.20 4.52 -21.58
CA LYS A 259 34.69 3.36 -20.83
C LYS A 259 33.96 3.68 -19.52
N GLU A 260 32.64 3.76 -19.61
CA GLU A 260 31.72 3.51 -18.49
C GLU A 260 31.08 2.14 -18.80
N GLU A 261 31.76 1.07 -18.41
CA GLU A 261 31.24 -0.31 -18.41
C GLU A 261 30.89 -0.67 -16.95
N LEU A 262 29.69 -1.27 -16.74
CA LEU A 262 29.27 -2.12 -15.60
C LEU A 262 28.84 -1.46 -14.26
N ILE A 263 27.82 -0.58 -14.25
CA ILE A 263 27.12 -0.21 -12.99
C ILE A 263 25.60 -0.42 -13.04
N ASP A 264 24.99 -0.59 -14.22
CA ASP A 264 23.53 -0.70 -14.35
C ASP A 264 22.94 -2.12 -14.15
N GLU A 265 23.77 -3.14 -13.93
CA GLU A 265 23.36 -4.54 -13.72
C GLU A 265 23.35 -4.99 -12.24
N LEU A 266 23.78 -4.13 -11.31
CA LEU A 266 23.88 -4.49 -9.90
C LEU A 266 22.51 -4.39 -9.19
N THR A 267 22.17 -5.43 -8.43
CA THR A 267 21.03 -5.48 -7.53
C THR A 267 21.10 -4.38 -6.46
N PRO A 268 19.97 -3.97 -5.85
CA PRO A 268 19.98 -3.03 -4.73
C PRO A 268 20.94 -3.43 -3.60
N GLN A 269 21.05 -4.73 -3.31
CA GLN A 269 21.94 -5.29 -2.31
C GLN A 269 23.42 -5.11 -2.67
N GLU A 270 23.81 -5.45 -3.90
CA GLU A 270 25.19 -5.27 -4.38
C GLU A 270 25.57 -3.79 -4.46
N ARG A 271 24.64 -2.93 -4.89
CA ARG A 271 24.83 -1.48 -4.86
C ARG A 271 25.01 -0.96 -3.44
N LEU A 272 24.22 -1.46 -2.48
CA LEU A 272 24.36 -1.09 -1.07
C LEU A 272 25.74 -1.49 -0.54
N ILE A 273 26.18 -2.72 -0.77
CA ILE A 273 27.51 -3.21 -0.38
C ILE A 273 28.61 -2.33 -0.96
N ASN A 274 28.51 -1.98 -2.24
CA ASN A 274 29.45 -1.09 -2.91
C ASN A 274 29.45 0.32 -2.30
N ILE A 275 28.29 0.89 -1.99
CA ILE A 275 28.19 2.19 -1.34
C ILE A 275 28.83 2.16 0.05
N VAL A 276 28.58 1.12 0.86
CA VAL A 276 29.24 0.98 2.18
C VAL A 276 30.76 0.88 2.00
N HIS A 277 31.23 0.05 1.07
CA HIS A 277 32.65 -0.10 0.78
C HIS A 277 33.30 1.23 0.36
N TRP A 278 32.68 1.92 -0.60
CA TRP A 278 33.14 3.22 -1.08
C TRP A 278 33.13 4.27 0.01
N LEU A 279 32.12 4.30 0.87
CA LEU A 279 32.02 5.24 1.97
C LEU A 279 33.15 5.02 2.99
N LEU A 280 33.38 3.79 3.42
CA LEU A 280 34.45 3.44 4.35
C LEU A 280 35.83 3.81 3.77
N LYS A 281 36.04 3.50 2.49
CA LYS A 281 37.26 3.86 1.76
C LYS A 281 37.45 5.38 1.68
N ALA A 282 36.41 6.13 1.29
CA ALA A 282 36.47 7.58 1.16
C ALA A 282 36.69 8.27 2.51
N LEU A 283 36.07 7.78 3.59
CA LEU A 283 36.29 8.28 4.95
C LEU A 283 37.76 8.08 5.39
N GLU A 284 38.37 6.93 5.08
CA GLU A 284 39.78 6.68 5.35
C GLU A 284 40.70 7.58 4.51
N GLU A 285 40.45 7.73 3.21
CA GLU A 285 41.28 8.56 2.32
C GLU A 285 41.21 10.06 2.65
N THR A 286 40.11 10.52 3.25
CA THR A 286 39.90 11.92 3.63
C THR A 286 40.21 12.22 5.10
N ASP A 287 40.73 11.23 5.82
CA ASP A 287 41.16 11.30 7.22
C ASP A 287 40.01 11.63 8.19
N TYR A 288 38.83 11.03 7.96
CA TYR A 288 37.73 11.04 8.92
C TYR A 288 37.81 9.84 9.87
N GLN A 289 37.66 10.12 11.15
CA GLN A 289 37.44 9.11 12.19
C GLN A 289 35.95 8.72 12.24
N ILE A 290 35.68 7.48 12.62
CA ILE A 290 34.31 7.00 12.88
C ILE A 290 34.19 6.77 14.39
N ALA A 291 33.22 7.44 15.01
CA ALA A 291 32.86 7.26 16.41
C ALA A 291 31.42 6.76 16.52
N PHE A 292 31.07 6.20 17.68
CA PHE A 292 29.67 5.93 17.98
C PHE A 292 28.91 7.25 18.16
N VAL A 293 27.63 7.26 17.82
CA VAL A 293 26.79 8.48 17.89
C VAL A 293 26.85 9.15 19.26
N GLU A 294 26.79 8.36 20.34
CA GLU A 294 26.81 8.90 21.71
C GLU A 294 28.17 9.47 22.13
N ASP A 295 29.24 9.10 21.42
CA ASP A 295 30.60 9.51 21.75
C ASP A 295 31.00 10.79 20.98
N LEU A 296 30.22 11.21 19.98
CA LEU A 296 30.51 12.41 19.18
C LEU A 296 30.70 13.68 20.03
N GLY A 297 29.94 13.81 21.12
CA GLY A 297 30.05 14.94 22.05
C GLY A 297 31.42 15.07 22.70
N SER A 298 32.20 13.98 22.79
CA SER A 298 33.56 14.01 23.37
C SER A 298 34.62 14.64 22.45
N TYR A 299 34.27 14.93 21.19
CA TYR A 299 35.13 15.57 20.19
C TYR A 299 34.81 17.07 20.00
N GLN A 300 34.09 17.66 20.96
CA GLN A 300 33.85 19.09 21.07
C GLN A 300 34.98 19.76 21.87
N ASP A 301 35.30 21.03 21.60
CA ASP A 301 36.32 21.79 22.35
C ASP A 301 35.75 22.28 23.69
N ASP A 302 36.46 22.02 24.80
CA ASP A 302 36.16 22.60 26.13
C ASP A 302 36.21 24.16 26.13
N HIS A 303 36.71 24.78 25.05
CA HIS A 303 36.72 26.23 24.81
C HIS A 303 35.69 26.76 23.81
N VAL A 304 34.70 25.96 23.40
CA VAL A 304 33.49 26.44 22.71
C VAL A 304 32.25 26.17 23.57
N ALA A 305 32.36 26.40 24.88
CA ALA A 305 31.22 26.70 25.72
C ALA A 305 31.15 28.22 25.91
N MET A 306 30.53 28.94 24.96
CA MET A 306 29.86 30.25 25.14
C MET A 306 29.37 30.78 23.77
N ASP A 307 28.39 30.10 23.17
CA ASP A 307 27.27 30.79 22.50
C ASP A 307 26.11 29.81 22.25
N ASP A 308 25.63 29.20 23.33
CA ASP A 308 24.26 28.67 23.41
C ASP A 308 23.85 28.69 24.88
N GLN A 309 23.41 29.87 25.32
CA GLN A 309 22.65 29.99 26.56
C GLN A 309 21.27 29.34 26.32
N PRO A 310 20.76 28.55 27.28
CA PRO A 310 19.44 27.95 27.17
C PRO A 310 18.39 29.05 27.04
N ILE A 311 17.51 28.94 26.05
CA ILE A 311 16.27 29.71 26.02
C ILE A 311 15.49 29.32 27.28
N GLN A 312 15.52 30.19 28.28
CA GLN A 312 14.63 30.07 29.43
C GLN A 312 13.18 30.22 28.95
N PRO A 313 12.25 29.44 29.51
CA PRO A 313 10.82 29.62 29.25
C PRO A 313 10.41 31.02 29.71
N THR A 314 9.75 31.76 28.82
CA THR A 314 9.14 33.05 29.15
C THR A 314 8.18 32.88 30.33
N GLN A 315 8.53 33.49 31.46
CA GLN A 315 7.60 33.68 32.58
C GLN A 315 6.48 34.67 32.20
N PRO A 316 5.32 34.58 32.88
CA PRO A 316 4.10 35.26 32.50
C PRO A 316 4.21 36.77 32.71
N ILE A 317 3.64 37.52 31.78
CA ILE A 317 3.46 38.97 31.90
C ILE A 317 2.56 39.23 33.12
N THR A 318 3.14 39.70 34.22
CA THR A 318 2.38 40.23 35.36
C THR A 318 1.87 41.63 35.01
N PRO A 319 0.63 41.99 35.38
CA PRO A 319 -0.10 43.10 34.79
C PRO A 319 0.41 44.46 35.31
N MET A 320 0.64 45.39 34.41
CA MET A 320 0.79 46.80 34.78
C MET A 320 -0.53 47.38 35.27
N LYS A 321 -0.46 48.13 36.38
CA LYS A 321 -1.56 48.87 36.99
C LYS A 321 -2.17 49.89 36.00
N PRO A 322 -3.50 50.11 36.09
CA PRO A 322 -4.24 50.91 35.13
C PRO A 322 -4.04 52.41 35.36
N ILE A 323 -3.79 53.15 34.28
CA ILE A 323 -3.98 54.60 34.24
C ILE A 323 -5.22 54.89 33.39
N ASN A 324 -6.23 55.44 34.06
CA ASN A 324 -7.48 55.94 33.49
C ASN A 324 -7.25 56.84 32.29
N LEU A 325 -8.00 56.62 31.20
CA LEU A 325 -8.51 57.68 30.31
C LEU A 325 -9.74 57.14 29.52
N ILE A 326 -10.92 57.62 29.94
CA ILE A 326 -12.13 57.95 29.17
C ILE A 326 -12.86 56.81 28.42
N LYS A 327 -14.03 56.46 28.96
CA LYS A 327 -15.01 55.48 28.44
C LYS A 327 -15.66 55.92 27.11
N PRO A 328 -15.69 55.05 26.09
CA PRO A 328 -16.79 54.96 25.15
C PRO A 328 -17.87 53.99 25.69
N GLN A 329 -19.13 54.35 25.48
CA GLN A 329 -20.32 53.61 25.93
C GLN A 329 -20.49 52.25 25.23
N PRO A 330 -21.22 51.30 25.86
CA PRO A 330 -21.40 49.95 25.35
C PRO A 330 -22.30 49.95 24.11
N ILE A 331 -21.81 49.36 23.01
CA ILE A 331 -22.67 48.93 21.91
C ILE A 331 -23.20 47.55 22.30
N GLN A 332 -24.51 47.49 22.58
CA GLN A 332 -25.24 46.24 22.81
C GLN A 332 -25.05 45.29 21.62
N PRO A 333 -24.88 43.98 21.83
CA PRO A 333 -25.18 43.02 20.78
C PRO A 333 -26.67 43.20 20.44
N THR A 334 -26.95 43.68 19.23
CA THR A 334 -28.31 43.66 18.70
C THR A 334 -28.76 42.21 18.68
N GLN A 335 -29.65 41.85 19.59
CA GLN A 335 -30.49 40.68 19.45
C GLN A 335 -31.09 40.70 18.04
N PRO A 336 -31.08 39.60 17.29
CA PRO A 336 -32.06 39.43 16.24
C PRO A 336 -33.41 39.42 16.96
N ILE A 337 -34.18 40.49 16.83
CA ILE A 337 -35.63 40.43 17.04
C ILE A 337 -36.15 39.60 15.86
N ILE A 338 -36.06 38.28 15.98
CA ILE A 338 -36.97 37.39 15.30
C ILE A 338 -38.02 37.08 16.35
N SER A 339 -39.16 37.77 16.23
CA SER A 339 -40.38 37.30 16.86
C SER A 339 -40.55 35.83 16.46
N GLY A 340 -40.34 34.94 17.42
CA GLY A 340 -40.64 33.53 17.25
C GLY A 340 -42.10 33.38 16.85
N LYS A 341 -42.35 33.25 15.55
CA LYS A 341 -43.28 32.23 15.11
C LYS A 341 -42.51 30.94 15.24
N ASP A 342 -42.76 30.28 16.35
CA ASP A 342 -42.54 28.88 16.55
C ASP A 342 -43.03 28.09 15.32
N THR A 343 -42.11 27.75 14.42
CA THR A 343 -42.34 26.86 13.28
C THR A 343 -42.05 25.40 13.63
N SER A 344 -41.86 25.06 14.92
CA SER A 344 -41.67 23.66 15.38
C SER A 344 -42.92 22.77 15.24
N LYS A 345 -44.01 23.26 14.62
CA LYS A 345 -45.18 22.46 14.26
C LYS A 345 -45.06 21.90 12.83
N GLY A 346 -43.96 21.21 12.53
CA GLY A 346 -43.82 20.40 11.32
C GLY A 346 -44.12 18.94 11.63
N SER A 347 -45.30 18.47 11.22
CA SER A 347 -45.76 17.06 11.15
C SER A 347 -44.87 16.00 11.84
N TYR A 348 -45.07 15.77 13.13
CA TYR A 348 -44.67 14.49 13.73
C TYR A 348 -45.57 13.42 13.11
N PHE A 349 -44.99 12.42 12.44
CA PHE A 349 -45.77 11.24 12.06
C PHE A 349 -46.36 10.63 13.33
N ASP A 350 -47.58 10.11 13.23
CA ASP A 350 -48.18 9.53 14.41
C ASP A 350 -47.38 8.28 14.85
N LYS A 351 -47.43 7.98 16.15
CA LYS A 351 -46.65 6.86 16.69
C LYS A 351 -47.08 5.50 16.11
N GLU A 352 -48.36 5.31 15.81
CA GLU A 352 -48.89 4.11 15.16
C GLU A 352 -48.36 3.97 13.72
N GLU A 353 -48.17 5.07 12.98
CA GLU A 353 -47.55 5.08 11.65
C GLU A 353 -46.09 4.64 11.70
N LEU A 354 -45.32 5.16 12.66
CA LEU A 354 -43.91 4.80 12.86
C LEU A 354 -43.75 3.33 13.30
N GLU A 355 -44.61 2.88 14.23
CA GLU A 355 -44.66 1.47 14.67
C GLU A 355 -45.03 0.54 13.51
N LYS A 356 -45.93 0.97 12.62
CA LYS A 356 -46.29 0.21 11.42
C LYS A 356 -45.14 0.10 10.44
N LEU A 357 -44.37 1.17 10.21
CA LEU A 357 -43.16 1.12 9.39
C LEU A 357 -42.13 0.15 9.97
N ARG A 358 -41.91 0.20 11.29
CA ARG A 358 -40.96 -0.70 11.97
C ARG A 358 -41.36 -2.16 11.83
N LYS A 359 -42.65 -2.43 12.04
CA LYS A 359 -43.22 -3.77 11.89
C LYS A 359 -43.12 -4.27 10.46
N ASN A 360 -43.34 -3.41 9.46
CA ASN A 360 -43.23 -3.79 8.04
C ASN A 360 -41.77 -4.03 7.62
N ASN A 361 -40.81 -3.35 8.23
CA ASN A 361 -39.39 -3.53 7.98
C ASN A 361 -38.85 -4.87 8.52
N ASP A 362 -39.52 -5.45 9.51
CA ASP A 362 -39.23 -6.78 10.06
C ASP A 362 -37.77 -6.92 10.56
N GLY A 363 -37.28 -5.88 11.23
CA GLY A 363 -35.93 -5.85 11.80
C GLY A 363 -34.78 -5.81 10.78
N LYS A 364 -35.07 -5.58 9.48
CA LYS A 364 -34.03 -5.38 8.46
C LYS A 364 -33.19 -4.15 8.77
N LYS A 365 -31.90 -4.23 8.47
CA LYS A 365 -30.94 -3.15 8.67
C LYS A 365 -30.52 -2.58 7.33
N ALA A 366 -30.32 -1.28 7.27
CA ALA A 366 -29.83 -0.61 6.07
C ALA A 366 -28.42 -1.12 5.74
N LYS A 367 -28.14 -1.25 4.44
CA LYS A 367 -26.79 -1.53 3.97
C LYS A 367 -25.95 -0.26 4.06
N GLU A 368 -24.68 -0.45 4.41
CA GLU A 368 -23.67 0.61 4.43
C GLU A 368 -22.74 0.45 3.23
N TYR A 369 -22.51 1.53 2.50
CA TYR A 369 -21.58 1.58 1.37
C TYR A 369 -20.48 2.60 1.64
N ARG A 370 -19.23 2.14 1.70
CA ARG A 370 -18.05 3.02 1.69
C ARG A 370 -17.55 3.30 0.29
N THR A 371 -17.60 2.25 -0.54
CA THR A 371 -17.30 2.23 -1.96
C THR A 371 -18.51 1.65 -2.69
N ILE A 372 -18.76 2.08 -3.93
CA ILE A 372 -19.75 1.44 -4.79
C ILE A 372 -19.05 0.30 -5.54
N TYR A 373 -19.51 -0.94 -5.35
CA TYR A 373 -18.97 -2.07 -6.11
C TYR A 373 -19.55 -2.07 -7.53
N THR A 374 -18.76 -1.56 -8.47
CA THR A 374 -19.14 -1.41 -9.88
C THR A 374 -17.95 -1.51 -10.82
N THR A 375 -18.17 -2.07 -12.01
CA THR A 375 -17.20 -2.05 -13.12
C THR A 375 -17.39 -0.85 -14.06
N GLU A 376 -18.40 0.00 -13.80
CA GLU A 376 -18.58 1.25 -14.53
C GLU A 376 -17.33 2.14 -14.34
N GLN A 377 -16.85 2.76 -15.43
CA GLN A 377 -15.80 3.77 -15.40
C GLN A 377 -16.36 5.09 -14.84
N ALA A 378 -16.81 5.04 -13.59
CA ALA A 378 -17.43 6.15 -12.90
C ALA A 378 -17.07 6.15 -11.41
N LEU A 379 -17.08 7.35 -10.83
CA LEU A 379 -16.93 7.59 -9.40
C LEU A 379 -17.80 8.78 -9.00
N SER A 380 -17.92 9.05 -7.70
CA SER A 380 -18.84 10.04 -7.15
C SER A 380 -18.15 11.14 -6.37
N TYR A 381 -18.63 12.37 -6.59
CA TYR A 381 -18.36 13.51 -5.70
C TYR A 381 -19.58 13.78 -4.82
N THR A 382 -19.34 13.89 -3.52
CA THR A 382 -20.39 14.08 -2.52
C THR A 382 -20.09 15.28 -1.64
N PHE A 383 -21.12 16.01 -1.23
CA PHE A 383 -20.97 17.31 -0.59
C PHE A 383 -21.83 17.42 0.66
N TYR A 384 -21.34 18.18 1.64
CA TYR A 384 -22.08 18.61 2.83
C TYR A 384 -21.71 20.06 3.16
N GLY A 385 -22.60 20.77 3.86
CA GLY A 385 -22.34 22.12 4.35
C GLY A 385 -22.82 23.21 3.41
N ILE A 386 -24.05 23.06 2.87
CA ILE A 386 -24.62 23.95 1.85
C ILE A 386 -24.90 25.38 2.32
N GLU A 387 -24.74 25.69 3.62
CA GLU A 387 -24.89 27.05 4.17
C GLU A 387 -23.77 27.99 3.71
N ASN A 388 -22.60 27.46 3.33
CA ASN A 388 -21.48 28.25 2.82
C ASN A 388 -21.69 28.61 1.34
N MET A 389 -22.46 29.66 1.08
CA MET A 389 -22.86 30.06 -0.28
C MET A 389 -21.68 30.39 -1.21
N GLU A 390 -20.60 30.99 -0.69
CA GLU A 390 -19.41 31.34 -1.48
C GLU A 390 -18.70 30.08 -2.01
N VAL A 391 -18.57 29.05 -1.17
CA VAL A 391 -17.98 27.76 -1.57
C VAL A 391 -18.95 26.98 -2.46
N LEU A 392 -20.24 26.97 -2.13
CA LEU A 392 -21.26 26.23 -2.88
C LEU A 392 -21.36 26.71 -4.33
N GLU A 393 -21.36 28.03 -4.58
CA GLU A 393 -21.42 28.58 -5.93
C GLU A 393 -20.25 28.10 -6.79
N GLN A 394 -19.03 28.17 -6.26
CA GLN A 394 -17.82 27.69 -6.94
C GLN A 394 -17.84 26.18 -7.17
N VAL A 395 -18.33 25.38 -6.20
CA VAL A 395 -18.48 23.93 -6.36
C VAL A 395 -19.47 23.61 -7.48
N LEU A 396 -20.63 24.26 -7.54
CA LEU A 396 -21.62 24.03 -8.60
C LEU A 396 -21.08 24.43 -9.98
N ASP A 397 -20.35 25.54 -10.07
CA ASP A 397 -19.73 25.98 -11.32
C ASP A 397 -18.62 25.02 -11.77
N ASN A 398 -17.80 24.53 -10.83
CA ASN A 398 -16.78 23.52 -11.14
C ASN A 398 -17.41 22.18 -11.56
N LEU A 399 -18.55 21.77 -10.97
CA LEU A 399 -19.28 20.59 -11.45
C LEU A 399 -19.78 20.78 -12.90
N ASP A 400 -20.20 21.99 -13.28
CA ASP A 400 -20.58 22.28 -14.67
C ASP A 400 -19.37 22.30 -15.62
N ILE A 401 -18.22 22.83 -15.18
CA ILE A 401 -16.95 22.74 -15.93
C ILE A 401 -16.58 21.28 -16.20
N LEU A 402 -16.69 20.43 -15.18
CA LEU A 402 -16.42 18.99 -15.27
C LEU A 402 -17.53 18.21 -15.98
N GLN A 403 -18.66 18.84 -16.33
CA GLN A 403 -19.87 18.19 -16.84
C GLN A 403 -20.35 17.03 -15.94
N ALA A 404 -20.17 17.20 -14.64
CA ALA A 404 -20.39 16.21 -13.61
C ALA A 404 -21.69 16.49 -12.85
N LYS A 405 -22.23 15.44 -12.21
CA LYS A 405 -23.32 15.57 -11.24
C LYS A 405 -22.87 14.98 -9.91
N GLY A 406 -22.98 15.75 -8.83
CA GLY A 406 -22.68 15.28 -7.48
C GLY A 406 -23.93 14.96 -6.66
N THR A 407 -23.70 14.41 -5.46
CA THR A 407 -24.73 14.18 -4.44
C THR A 407 -24.52 15.14 -3.26
N PHE A 408 -25.52 15.97 -2.94
CA PHE A 408 -25.47 16.95 -1.86
C PHE A 408 -26.31 16.48 -0.68
N TYR A 409 -25.66 16.22 0.45
CA TYR A 409 -26.31 15.79 1.68
C TYR A 409 -26.75 17.00 2.51
N ILE A 410 -28.06 17.07 2.78
CA ILE A 410 -28.68 18.18 3.50
C ILE A 410 -29.28 17.69 4.83
N THR A 411 -29.25 18.56 5.83
CA THR A 411 -29.87 18.33 7.12
C THR A 411 -31.30 18.86 7.17
N LYS A 412 -32.05 18.49 8.21
CA LYS A 412 -33.35 19.11 8.51
C LYS A 412 -33.27 20.63 8.66
N LYS A 413 -32.18 21.12 9.27
CA LYS A 413 -31.90 22.55 9.45
C LYS A 413 -31.71 23.24 8.09
N ASP A 414 -30.93 22.65 7.20
CA ASP A 414 -30.69 23.20 5.86
C ASP A 414 -32.01 23.34 5.09
N MET A 415 -32.84 22.29 5.11
CA MET A 415 -34.13 22.30 4.43
C MET A 415 -35.11 23.32 5.02
N ALA A 416 -35.14 23.47 6.35
CA ALA A 416 -36.02 24.42 7.04
C ALA A 416 -35.60 25.89 6.82
N ASN A 417 -34.30 26.18 6.79
CA ASN A 417 -33.78 27.55 6.74
C ASN A 417 -33.41 28.01 5.33
N HIS A 418 -33.02 27.10 4.44
CA HIS A 418 -32.47 27.38 3.13
C HIS A 418 -33.12 26.56 1.99
N PRO A 419 -34.46 26.45 1.89
CA PRO A 419 -35.12 25.66 0.86
C PRO A 419 -34.81 26.14 -0.57
N SER A 420 -34.57 27.44 -0.77
CA SER A 420 -34.17 27.97 -2.08
C SER A 420 -32.80 27.44 -2.53
N THR A 421 -31.87 27.22 -1.60
CA THR A 421 -30.55 26.66 -1.90
C THR A 421 -30.64 25.20 -2.31
N VAL A 422 -31.45 24.40 -1.59
CA VAL A 422 -31.73 23.01 -1.95
C VAL A 422 -32.36 22.90 -3.34
N LYS A 423 -33.35 23.77 -3.62
CA LYS A 423 -33.97 23.84 -4.94
C LYS A 423 -32.97 24.19 -6.04
N TRP A 424 -32.08 25.16 -5.80
CA TRP A 424 -31.08 25.57 -6.76
C TRP A 424 -30.10 24.45 -7.11
N ILE A 425 -29.63 23.70 -6.11
CA ILE A 425 -28.79 22.50 -6.31
C ILE A 425 -29.51 21.46 -7.19
N ALA A 426 -30.77 21.18 -6.88
CA ALA A 426 -31.58 20.20 -7.62
C ALA A 426 -31.91 20.65 -9.06
N GLU A 427 -32.21 21.94 -9.29
CA GLU A 427 -32.48 22.50 -10.61
C GLU A 427 -31.25 22.47 -11.54
N ARG A 428 -30.03 22.48 -10.97
CA ARG A 428 -28.79 22.21 -11.71
C ARG A 428 -28.57 20.72 -11.99
N GLY A 429 -29.50 19.85 -11.58
CA GLY A 429 -29.52 18.42 -11.86
C GLY A 429 -28.70 17.56 -10.89
N HIS A 430 -28.31 18.09 -9.73
CA HIS A 430 -27.58 17.34 -8.72
C HIS A 430 -28.54 16.54 -7.82
N GLU A 431 -28.04 15.42 -7.28
CA GLU A 431 -28.82 14.55 -6.40
C GLU A 431 -28.84 15.10 -4.98
N ILE A 432 -30.00 15.04 -4.32
CA ILE A 432 -30.15 15.38 -2.91
C ILE A 432 -30.08 14.11 -2.06
N GLY A 433 -29.20 14.12 -1.05
CA GLY A 433 -29.11 13.12 0.01
C GLY A 433 -29.46 13.72 1.37
N ILE A 434 -29.55 12.86 2.39
CA ILE A 434 -29.93 13.23 3.75
C ILE A 434 -28.73 13.11 4.68
N SER A 435 -28.43 14.17 5.43
CA SER A 435 -27.48 14.14 6.53
C SER A 435 -28.22 14.23 7.86
N LEU A 436 -28.05 13.22 8.71
CA LEU A 436 -28.51 13.23 10.10
C LEU A 436 -27.48 13.93 11.01
N LEU A 437 -27.85 14.38 12.22
CA LEU A 437 -26.97 15.06 13.18
C LEU A 437 -27.06 14.39 14.57
N GLU A 438 -25.94 14.17 15.26
CA GLU A 438 -25.89 13.46 16.56
C GLU A 438 -26.64 14.17 17.71
N SER A 439 -26.85 15.48 17.64
CA SER A 439 -27.31 16.28 18.78
C SER A 439 -28.78 16.07 19.16
N GLN A 440 -29.55 15.35 18.34
CA GLN A 440 -30.92 14.92 18.57
C GLN A 440 -31.03 13.51 17.95
N ASP A 441 -31.81 12.60 18.54
CA ASP A 441 -32.28 11.38 17.87
C ASP A 441 -31.33 10.16 17.89
N ARG A 442 -31.38 9.43 19.01
CA ARG A 442 -30.78 8.08 19.12
C ARG A 442 -31.79 6.94 19.07
N ASP A 443 -33.07 7.25 19.11
CA ASP A 443 -34.14 6.26 19.00
C ASP A 443 -34.68 6.19 17.58
N TYR A 444 -35.22 5.02 17.26
CA TYR A 444 -35.81 4.71 15.97
C TYR A 444 -36.84 5.77 15.51
N ASP A 445 -37.75 6.18 16.39
CA ASP A 445 -38.89 7.04 16.02
C ASP A 445 -38.42 8.40 15.55
N SER A 446 -37.45 8.97 16.25
CA SER A 446 -36.93 10.31 15.95
C SER A 446 -36.16 10.33 14.62
N ILE A 447 -35.35 9.31 14.34
CA ILE A 447 -34.61 9.17 13.08
C ILE A 447 -35.57 8.99 11.90
N VAL A 448 -36.55 8.10 12.02
CA VAL A 448 -37.55 7.87 10.96
C VAL A 448 -38.34 9.14 10.68
N ASN A 449 -38.75 9.88 11.71
CA ASN A 449 -39.44 11.16 11.56
C ASN A 449 -38.61 12.17 10.77
N ASP A 450 -37.34 12.31 11.10
CA ASP A 450 -36.45 13.26 10.45
C ASP A 450 -36.22 12.91 8.98
N ILE A 451 -35.97 11.63 8.67
CA ILE A 451 -35.81 11.18 7.29
C ILE A 451 -37.09 11.40 6.48
N LEU A 452 -38.24 10.98 6.99
CA LEU A 452 -39.52 11.13 6.28
C LEU A 452 -39.90 12.59 6.06
N TRP A 453 -39.61 13.46 7.03
CA TRP A 453 -39.85 14.89 6.89
C TRP A 453 -38.97 15.49 5.79
N ILE A 454 -37.66 15.20 5.79
CA ILE A 454 -36.74 15.69 4.75
C ILE A 454 -37.16 15.14 3.38
N GLN A 455 -37.47 13.85 3.29
CA GLN A 455 -37.95 13.21 2.05
C GLN A 455 -39.18 13.92 1.47
N LYS A 456 -40.18 14.19 2.31
CA LYS A 456 -41.41 14.87 1.91
C LYS A 456 -41.13 16.29 1.41
N GLU A 457 -40.38 17.08 2.17
CA GLU A 457 -40.11 18.48 1.83
C GLU A 457 -39.24 18.60 0.57
N VAL A 458 -38.21 17.76 0.43
CA VAL A 458 -37.38 17.69 -0.78
C VAL A 458 -38.21 17.26 -1.99
N ASN A 459 -39.08 16.25 -1.86
CA ASN A 459 -39.94 15.79 -2.95
C ASN A 459 -40.91 16.86 -3.41
N GLN A 460 -41.55 17.57 -2.49
CA GLN A 460 -42.46 18.68 -2.83
C GLN A 460 -41.75 19.84 -3.52
N LEU A 461 -40.49 20.08 -3.14
CA LEU A 461 -39.72 21.21 -3.66
C LEU A 461 -39.01 20.92 -4.98
N THR A 462 -38.52 19.69 -5.18
CA THR A 462 -37.56 19.34 -6.22
C THR A 462 -37.96 18.13 -7.07
N GLU A 463 -39.05 17.44 -6.72
CA GLU A 463 -39.48 16.16 -7.30
C GLU A 463 -38.51 14.98 -7.04
N GLN A 464 -37.38 15.21 -6.39
CA GLN A 464 -36.46 14.14 -5.97
C GLN A 464 -36.97 13.45 -4.70
N MET A 465 -36.76 12.14 -4.61
CA MET A 465 -37.02 11.36 -3.40
C MET A 465 -35.67 10.92 -2.81
N PRO A 466 -35.13 11.62 -1.81
CA PRO A 466 -33.80 11.33 -1.28
C PRO A 466 -33.82 10.02 -0.48
N THR A 467 -32.99 9.05 -0.87
CA THR A 467 -32.86 7.75 -0.21
C THR A 467 -31.45 7.47 0.32
N LEU A 468 -30.48 8.32 -0.01
CA LEU A 468 -29.11 8.18 0.48
C LEU A 468 -28.97 8.95 1.78
N VAL A 469 -28.50 8.28 2.82
CA VAL A 469 -28.42 8.81 4.19
C VAL A 469 -26.98 8.73 4.67
N ARG A 470 -26.51 9.74 5.38
CA ARG A 470 -25.20 9.73 6.05
C ARG A 470 -25.19 10.58 7.31
N TYR A 471 -24.05 10.54 8.01
CA TYR A 471 -23.68 11.56 8.99
C TYR A 471 -22.54 12.44 8.43
N PRO A 472 -22.34 13.66 8.95
CA PRO A 472 -21.33 14.57 8.42
C PRO A 472 -19.89 14.11 8.67
N TYR A 473 -19.69 13.18 9.59
CA TYR A 473 -18.42 12.56 9.99
C TYR A 473 -18.62 11.04 10.18
N ASP A 474 -17.53 10.30 10.02
CA ASP A 474 -17.53 8.85 10.19
C ASP A 474 -17.81 8.47 11.65
N MET A 475 -18.77 7.56 11.82
CA MET A 475 -19.12 7.02 13.13
C MET A 475 -19.66 5.60 13.00
N LYS A 476 -19.59 4.84 14.09
CA LYS A 476 -20.19 3.51 14.15
C LYS A 476 -21.69 3.64 14.38
N LEU A 477 -22.50 3.23 13.40
CA LEU A 477 -23.95 3.17 13.55
C LEU A 477 -24.36 1.95 14.38
N ASN A 478 -25.39 2.11 15.21
CA ASN A 478 -25.99 1.01 15.95
C ASN A 478 -27.14 0.39 15.14
N ASP A 479 -27.59 -0.79 15.57
CA ASP A 479 -28.65 -1.54 14.89
C ASP A 479 -29.96 -0.76 14.78
N GLU A 480 -30.27 0.09 15.77
CA GLU A 480 -31.49 0.88 15.81
C GLU A 480 -31.50 1.98 14.74
N ILE A 481 -30.37 2.66 14.53
CA ILE A 481 -30.19 3.63 13.44
C ILE A 481 -30.31 2.94 12.08
N LEU A 482 -29.64 1.80 11.90
CA LEU A 482 -29.68 1.06 10.65
C LEU A 482 -31.08 0.52 10.35
N GLU A 483 -31.82 0.07 11.36
CA GLU A 483 -33.21 -0.33 11.24
C GLU A 483 -34.09 0.86 10.84
N ALA A 484 -33.93 2.02 11.49
CA ALA A 484 -34.65 3.24 11.17
C ALA A 484 -34.45 3.68 9.72
N VAL A 485 -33.19 3.70 9.24
CA VAL A 485 -32.86 4.03 7.84
C VAL A 485 -33.48 3.00 6.88
N SER A 486 -33.44 1.71 7.20
CA SER A 486 -34.04 0.64 6.38
C SER A 486 -35.56 0.80 6.24
N SER A 487 -36.25 1.14 7.34
CA SER A 487 -37.71 1.27 7.39
C SER A 487 -38.29 2.33 6.45
N VAL A 488 -37.46 3.27 6.00
CA VAL A 488 -37.83 4.36 5.07
C VAL A 488 -37.17 4.19 3.71
N ASN A 489 -36.74 2.96 3.40
CA ASN A 489 -36.04 2.60 2.16
C ASN A 489 -34.76 3.42 1.92
N GLY A 490 -34.09 3.79 3.02
CA GLY A 490 -32.83 4.51 3.01
C GLY A 490 -31.64 3.57 2.88
N THR A 491 -30.54 4.10 2.35
CA THR A 491 -29.25 3.43 2.24
C THR A 491 -28.18 4.31 2.88
N VAL A 492 -27.30 3.72 3.68
CA VAL A 492 -26.22 4.47 4.32
C VAL A 492 -25.02 4.55 3.38
N VAL A 493 -24.51 5.76 3.17
CA VAL A 493 -23.37 6.02 2.29
C VAL A 493 -22.30 6.80 3.04
N TRP A 494 -21.06 6.33 2.92
CA TRP A 494 -19.86 6.92 3.50
C TRP A 494 -18.95 7.44 2.38
N GLN A 495 -17.63 7.31 2.55
CA GLN A 495 -16.65 7.73 1.56
C GLN A 495 -15.41 6.82 1.60
N ASP A 496 -14.75 6.74 0.45
CA ASP A 496 -13.39 6.25 0.32
C ASP A 496 -12.39 7.32 0.77
N ILE A 497 -12.63 8.57 0.35
CA ILE A 497 -11.74 9.71 0.58
C ILE A 497 -12.53 10.87 1.15
N SER A 498 -12.05 11.44 2.25
CA SER A 498 -12.53 12.72 2.78
C SER A 498 -11.52 13.82 2.50
N ILE A 499 -11.95 14.88 1.84
CA ILE A 499 -11.10 16.05 1.56
C ILE A 499 -10.94 16.93 2.78
N ALA A 500 -11.92 16.93 3.69
CA ALA A 500 -11.74 17.52 5.01
C ALA A 500 -11.09 16.52 5.97
N SER A 501 -9.98 16.92 6.57
CA SER A 501 -9.20 16.10 7.49
C SER A 501 -8.75 16.91 8.70
N SER A 502 -8.97 16.36 9.90
CA SER A 502 -8.43 16.91 11.15
C SER A 502 -6.90 16.91 11.20
N LYS A 503 -6.24 16.03 10.43
CA LYS A 503 -4.78 15.99 10.31
C LYS A 503 -4.23 17.26 9.63
N VAL A 504 -4.95 17.75 8.62
CA VAL A 504 -4.63 18.99 7.90
C VAL A 504 -5.12 20.22 8.67
N GLY A 505 -6.29 20.09 9.32
CA GLY A 505 -6.88 21.16 10.12
C GLY A 505 -7.51 22.27 9.29
N VAL A 506 -8.32 23.12 9.94
CA VAL A 506 -9.17 24.11 9.25
C VAL A 506 -8.42 25.25 8.55
N ASN A 507 -7.11 25.41 8.80
CA ASN A 507 -6.26 26.41 8.15
C ASN A 507 -5.27 25.79 7.15
N GLY A 508 -5.43 24.50 6.82
CA GLY A 508 -4.49 23.83 5.92
C GLY A 508 -4.57 24.35 4.49
N THR A 509 -3.48 24.12 3.78
CA THR A 509 -3.26 24.52 2.39
C THR A 509 -3.76 23.46 1.42
N LEU A 510 -3.92 23.84 0.15
CA LEU A 510 -4.34 22.89 -0.89
C LEU A 510 -3.36 21.72 -1.02
N GLU A 511 -2.04 21.95 -0.86
CA GLU A 511 -1.04 20.88 -0.96
C GLU A 511 -1.21 19.85 0.17
N GLU A 512 -1.29 20.31 1.41
CA GLU A 512 -1.50 19.43 2.57
C GLU A 512 -2.81 18.64 2.46
N VAL A 513 -3.87 19.24 1.88
CA VAL A 513 -5.12 18.55 1.59
C VAL A 513 -4.93 17.44 0.55
N MET A 514 -4.24 17.74 -0.54
CA MET A 514 -3.98 16.78 -1.62
C MET A 514 -3.10 15.62 -1.14
N ASP A 515 -2.03 15.90 -0.40
CA ASP A 515 -1.10 14.89 0.11
C ASP A 515 -1.77 13.98 1.15
N ASN A 516 -2.61 14.56 2.02
CA ASN A 516 -3.39 13.77 2.98
C ASN A 516 -4.46 12.90 2.29
N ALA A 517 -5.08 13.38 1.21
CA ALA A 517 -6.13 12.66 0.49
C ALA A 517 -5.58 11.58 -0.46
N PHE A 518 -4.44 11.84 -1.09
CA PHE A 518 -3.77 10.99 -2.07
C PHE A 518 -2.27 10.92 -1.75
N GLY A 519 -1.88 9.95 -0.91
CA GLY A 519 -0.50 9.71 -0.49
C GLY A 519 0.04 8.34 -0.91
N GLU A 520 1.04 7.84 -0.17
CA GLU A 520 1.68 6.54 -0.45
C GLU A 520 0.64 5.41 -0.54
N GLY A 521 0.64 4.70 -1.68
CA GLY A 521 -0.28 3.59 -1.95
C GLY A 521 -1.69 3.97 -2.42
N ASN A 522 -2.01 5.27 -2.54
CA ASN A 522 -3.29 5.73 -3.09
C ASN A 522 -3.13 6.95 -4.01
N TYR A 523 -2.50 6.74 -5.17
CA TYR A 523 -2.15 7.83 -6.09
C TYR A 523 -3.24 8.18 -7.09
N THR A 524 -4.20 7.29 -7.38
CA THR A 524 -5.25 7.52 -8.40
C THR A 524 -6.63 7.29 -7.82
N ALA A 525 -7.65 7.94 -8.40
CA ALA A 525 -9.03 7.56 -8.14
C ALA A 525 -9.32 6.16 -8.72
N ARG A 526 -10.42 5.54 -8.27
CA ARG A 526 -10.83 4.20 -8.70
C ARG A 526 -12.29 4.18 -9.10
N ARG A 527 -12.70 3.16 -9.85
CA ARG A 527 -14.13 2.91 -10.13
C ARG A 527 -14.90 2.79 -8.82
N GLY A 528 -16.09 3.39 -8.78
CA GLY A 528 -16.99 3.34 -7.62
C GLY A 528 -16.55 4.14 -6.40
N TYR A 529 -15.42 4.87 -6.47
CA TYR A 529 -14.97 5.72 -5.38
C TYR A 529 -16.01 6.78 -5.02
N ILE A 530 -16.16 7.04 -3.73
CA ILE A 530 -16.93 8.15 -3.20
C ILE A 530 -15.95 9.13 -2.55
N ILE A 531 -15.78 10.31 -3.17
CA ILE A 531 -14.96 11.40 -2.65
C ILE A 531 -15.88 12.43 -1.99
N TYR A 532 -15.60 12.74 -0.73
CA TYR A 532 -16.45 13.56 0.12
C TYR A 532 -15.83 14.91 0.45
N TYR A 533 -16.59 15.96 0.20
CA TYR A 533 -16.21 17.36 0.38
C TYR A 533 -17.10 18.02 1.45
N ARG A 534 -16.48 18.44 2.55
CA ARG A 534 -17.10 19.31 3.57
C ARG A 534 -16.84 20.77 3.22
N MET A 535 -17.86 21.44 2.67
CA MET A 535 -17.76 22.82 2.19
C MET A 535 -17.68 23.87 3.32
N ASP A 536 -17.92 23.46 4.55
CA ASP A 536 -17.93 24.28 5.76
C ASP A 536 -16.73 24.02 6.69
N TYR A 537 -15.72 23.26 6.22
CA TYR A 537 -14.59 22.84 7.07
C TYR A 537 -13.41 23.82 7.05
N TYR A 538 -12.88 24.13 5.87
CA TYR A 538 -11.71 25.01 5.72
C TYR A 538 -12.11 26.48 5.79
N LYS A 539 -11.26 27.31 6.43
CA LYS A 539 -11.49 28.76 6.50
C LYS A 539 -11.27 29.46 5.18
N ASP A 540 -10.31 28.98 4.39
CA ASP A 540 -10.06 29.48 3.05
C ASP A 540 -11.13 28.89 2.12
N PRO A 541 -12.00 29.72 1.51
CA PRO A 541 -13.10 29.24 0.69
C PRO A 541 -12.65 28.63 -0.64
N THR A 542 -11.38 28.76 -1.07
CA THR A 542 -10.93 28.19 -2.35
C THR A 542 -10.47 26.74 -2.24
N ILE A 543 -10.14 26.25 -1.04
CA ILE A 543 -9.54 24.91 -0.83
C ILE A 543 -10.40 23.79 -1.41
N ILE A 544 -11.71 23.79 -1.11
CA ILE A 544 -12.63 22.73 -1.57
C ILE A 544 -12.85 22.80 -3.11
N PRO A 545 -13.20 23.96 -3.69
CA PRO A 545 -13.31 24.08 -5.15
C PRO A 545 -12.03 23.73 -5.91
N ASP A 546 -10.86 24.18 -5.43
CA ASP A 546 -9.57 23.96 -6.09
C ASP A 546 -9.14 22.50 -5.99
N ALA A 547 -9.31 21.86 -4.82
CA ALA A 547 -9.05 20.43 -4.64
C ALA A 547 -9.90 19.60 -5.61
N MET A 548 -11.17 19.96 -5.78
CA MET A 548 -12.06 19.23 -6.69
C MET A 548 -11.55 19.22 -8.14
N LEU A 549 -11.13 20.38 -8.66
CA LEU A 549 -10.58 20.45 -10.02
C LEU A 549 -9.22 19.76 -10.14
N ARG A 550 -8.37 19.87 -9.10
CA ARG A 550 -7.05 19.24 -9.09
C ARG A 550 -7.15 17.72 -9.05
N ILE A 551 -8.07 17.18 -8.26
CA ILE A 551 -8.35 15.73 -8.22
C ILE A 551 -8.85 15.25 -9.57
N ALA A 552 -9.80 15.95 -10.19
CA ALA A 552 -10.26 15.59 -11.54
C ALA A 552 -9.09 15.52 -12.52
N LYS A 553 -8.29 16.58 -12.60
CA LYS A 553 -7.17 16.68 -13.53
C LYS A 553 -6.06 15.67 -13.28
N GLU A 554 -5.64 15.51 -12.02
CA GLU A 554 -4.40 14.80 -11.70
C GLU A 554 -4.61 13.38 -11.18
N ARG A 555 -5.84 13.02 -10.77
CA ARG A 555 -6.14 11.72 -10.15
C ARG A 555 -7.19 10.93 -10.93
N ILE A 556 -8.00 11.59 -11.77
CA ILE A 556 -9.06 10.96 -12.58
C ILE A 556 -8.70 10.97 -14.07
N ASP A 557 -8.41 12.13 -14.66
CA ASP A 557 -8.15 12.26 -16.10
C ASP A 557 -6.93 11.45 -16.54
N THR A 558 -5.93 11.32 -15.67
CA THR A 558 -4.71 10.54 -15.93
C THR A 558 -4.96 9.03 -16.10
N ILE A 559 -6.14 8.54 -15.70
CA ILE A 559 -6.54 7.12 -15.83
C ILE A 559 -6.92 6.79 -17.28
N ALA A 560 -7.38 7.79 -18.03
CA ALA A 560 -7.68 7.63 -19.44
C ALA A 560 -6.40 7.35 -20.23
N TYR A 561 -6.52 6.56 -21.30
CA TYR A 561 -5.46 6.41 -22.28
C TYR A 561 -5.44 7.63 -23.20
N ASP A 562 -4.26 8.16 -23.49
CA ASP A 562 -4.09 9.28 -24.41
C ASP A 562 -3.46 8.80 -25.73
N ASP A 563 -4.31 8.70 -26.74
CA ASP A 563 -3.97 8.45 -28.14
C ASP A 563 -4.32 9.64 -29.04
N GLY A 564 -4.55 10.83 -28.47
CA GLY A 564 -5.01 12.02 -29.18
C GLY A 564 -6.48 11.97 -29.63
N ILE A 565 -7.23 10.90 -29.35
CA ILE A 565 -8.65 10.79 -29.67
C ILE A 565 -9.47 11.29 -28.48
N LYS A 566 -10.22 12.38 -28.69
CA LYS A 566 -11.10 12.91 -27.64
C LYS A 566 -12.19 11.90 -27.29
N ASN A 567 -12.35 11.62 -25.99
CA ASN A 567 -13.36 10.71 -25.45
C ASN A 567 -13.30 9.30 -26.07
N ASN A 568 -12.09 8.73 -26.16
CA ASN A 568 -11.87 7.40 -26.71
C ASN A 568 -12.55 6.24 -25.95
N GLY A 569 -13.22 6.53 -24.84
CA GLY A 569 -13.96 5.54 -24.04
C GLY A 569 -13.23 5.03 -22.81
N SER A 570 -11.99 5.48 -22.57
CA SER A 570 -11.21 5.11 -21.37
C SER A 570 -11.40 6.05 -20.17
N ILE A 571 -12.15 7.15 -20.35
CA ILE A 571 -12.31 8.23 -19.36
C ILE A 571 -13.27 7.84 -18.24
N TYR A 572 -12.93 8.20 -17.01
CA TYR A 572 -13.80 8.03 -15.86
C TYR A 572 -14.73 9.22 -15.69
N ARG A 573 -16.01 8.95 -15.41
CA ARG A 573 -17.03 9.99 -15.23
C ARG A 573 -17.33 10.23 -13.77
N ILE A 574 -17.59 11.49 -13.44
CA ILE A 574 -18.05 11.88 -12.10
C ILE A 574 -19.58 11.95 -12.13
N GLN A 575 -20.22 11.02 -11.43
CA GLN A 575 -21.67 10.89 -11.36
C GLN A 575 -22.18 10.97 -9.92
N SER A 576 -23.49 11.10 -9.75
CA SER A 576 -24.09 11.03 -8.42
C SER A 576 -24.08 9.59 -7.93
N VAL A 577 -24.01 9.40 -6.61
CA VAL A 577 -23.98 8.08 -5.98
C VAL A 577 -25.17 7.24 -6.44
N GLY A 578 -26.38 7.79 -6.41
CA GLY A 578 -27.57 7.06 -6.80
C GLY A 578 -27.66 6.76 -8.30
N SER A 579 -26.94 7.48 -9.16
CA SER A 579 -26.84 7.16 -10.59
C SER A 579 -26.05 5.86 -10.77
N ILE A 580 -24.85 5.79 -10.18
CA ILE A 580 -23.99 4.61 -10.24
C ILE A 580 -24.66 3.41 -9.57
N MET A 581 -25.28 3.60 -8.40
CA MET A 581 -25.98 2.52 -7.67
C MET A 581 -27.24 1.99 -8.38
N LYS A 582 -27.74 2.66 -9.41
CA LYS A 582 -28.84 2.20 -10.27
C LYS A 582 -28.37 1.68 -11.62
N GLY A 583 -27.07 1.76 -11.90
CA GLY A 583 -26.46 1.23 -13.11
C GLY A 583 -26.60 -0.29 -13.21
N ASP A 584 -26.35 -0.84 -14.39
CA ASP A 584 -26.37 -2.28 -14.66
C ASP A 584 -25.03 -2.99 -14.35
N LYS A 585 -23.99 -2.21 -14.08
CA LYS A 585 -22.63 -2.67 -13.77
C LYS A 585 -22.33 -2.79 -12.27
N ILE A 586 -23.35 -2.77 -11.42
CA ILE A 586 -23.21 -2.97 -9.97
C ILE A 586 -23.21 -4.45 -9.62
N TYR A 587 -22.42 -4.82 -8.60
CA TYR A 587 -22.31 -6.20 -8.15
C TYR A 587 -22.18 -6.28 -6.62
N HIS A 588 -22.23 -7.50 -6.08
CA HIS A 588 -22.03 -7.74 -4.66
C HIS A 588 -20.59 -8.21 -4.39
N TYR A 589 -19.97 -7.65 -3.36
CA TYR A 589 -18.63 -8.05 -2.92
C TYR A 589 -18.58 -8.20 -1.39
N PRO A 590 -17.95 -9.27 -0.87
CA PRO A 590 -17.55 -10.47 -1.62
C PRO A 590 -18.76 -11.16 -2.26
N LEU A 591 -18.55 -11.96 -3.30
CA LEU A 591 -19.63 -12.73 -3.91
C LEU A 591 -20.24 -13.70 -2.88
N GLU A 592 -21.55 -13.88 -2.95
CA GLU A 592 -22.22 -14.90 -2.14
C GLU A 592 -21.84 -16.29 -2.66
N GLU A 593 -21.67 -17.24 -1.74
CA GLU A 593 -21.22 -18.61 -2.03
C GLU A 593 -22.10 -19.35 -3.07
N LYS A 594 -23.37 -18.98 -3.16
CA LYS A 594 -24.37 -19.52 -4.10
C LYS A 594 -24.26 -18.95 -5.52
N ASP A 595 -23.62 -17.79 -5.66
CA ASP A 595 -23.50 -17.08 -6.93
C ASP A 595 -22.18 -17.44 -7.65
N ILE A 596 -21.20 -18.03 -6.94
CA ILE A 596 -19.95 -18.56 -7.49
C ILE A 596 -20.24 -19.79 -8.38
N LEU A 597 -19.64 -19.81 -9.58
CA LEU A 597 -19.81 -20.90 -10.54
C LEU A 597 -19.28 -22.23 -9.97
N PRO A 598 -20.02 -23.35 -10.11
CA PRO A 598 -19.58 -24.66 -9.60
C PRO A 598 -18.22 -25.13 -10.14
N ARG A 599 -17.82 -24.67 -11.34
CA ARG A 599 -16.55 -25.05 -11.98
C ARG A 599 -15.32 -24.43 -11.33
N VAL A 600 -15.48 -23.34 -10.58
CA VAL A 600 -14.37 -22.64 -9.93
C VAL A 600 -14.49 -22.60 -8.41
N LYS A 601 -15.67 -22.93 -7.88
CA LYS A 601 -15.94 -22.87 -6.45
C LYS A 601 -15.12 -23.90 -5.68
N ASP A 602 -14.23 -23.42 -4.81
CA ASP A 602 -13.43 -24.23 -3.89
C ASP A 602 -12.68 -25.40 -4.55
N VAL A 603 -12.28 -25.24 -5.82
CA VAL A 603 -11.59 -26.28 -6.59
C VAL A 603 -10.08 -26.37 -6.29
N ILE A 604 -9.53 -25.39 -5.56
CA ILE A 604 -8.13 -25.37 -5.16
C ILE A 604 -7.98 -25.81 -3.70
N TYR A 605 -7.55 -27.06 -3.51
CA TYR A 605 -7.35 -27.70 -2.21
C TYR A 605 -6.32 -28.86 -2.33
N PRO A 606 -5.60 -29.23 -1.26
CA PRO A 606 -4.57 -30.26 -1.35
C PRO A 606 -5.16 -31.66 -1.51
N GLY A 607 -4.40 -32.53 -2.15
CA GLY A 607 -4.67 -33.96 -2.21
C GLY A 607 -5.23 -34.48 -3.54
N HIS A 608 -5.22 -33.67 -4.60
CA HIS A 608 -5.60 -34.14 -5.94
C HIS A 608 -4.68 -35.24 -6.48
N LEU A 609 -3.46 -35.37 -5.93
CA LEU A 609 -2.47 -36.38 -6.34
C LEU A 609 -2.22 -37.45 -5.26
N LEU A 610 -3.12 -37.64 -4.29
CA LEU A 610 -2.95 -38.62 -3.19
C LEU A 610 -2.74 -40.06 -3.69
N ASP A 611 -3.51 -40.48 -4.70
CA ASP A 611 -3.48 -41.83 -5.23
C ASP A 611 -2.49 -42.02 -6.40
N TYR A 612 -1.77 -40.96 -6.79
CA TYR A 612 -0.85 -40.99 -7.92
C TYR A 612 0.51 -41.56 -7.50
N THR A 613 1.02 -42.49 -8.30
CA THR A 613 2.42 -42.94 -8.24
C THR A 613 3.38 -41.82 -8.66
N ALA A 614 4.65 -41.91 -8.27
CA ALA A 614 5.67 -40.92 -8.68
C ALA A 614 5.78 -40.77 -10.21
N LEU A 615 5.57 -41.85 -10.96
CA LEU A 615 5.57 -41.82 -12.43
C LEU A 615 4.33 -41.10 -12.98
N GLU A 616 3.16 -41.31 -12.39
CA GLU A 616 1.94 -40.60 -12.80
C GLU A 616 2.02 -39.10 -12.49
N LYS A 617 2.57 -38.71 -11.33
CA LYS A 617 2.81 -37.30 -10.99
C LYS A 617 3.75 -36.64 -12.01
N TYR A 618 4.85 -37.31 -12.33
CA TYR A 618 5.80 -36.83 -13.34
C TYR A 618 5.15 -36.71 -14.73
N ASN A 619 4.40 -37.71 -15.17
CA ASN A 619 3.68 -37.65 -16.44
C ASN A 619 2.67 -36.49 -16.48
N LEU A 620 2.03 -36.19 -15.34
CA LEU A 620 1.13 -35.05 -15.23
C LEU A 620 1.90 -33.74 -15.38
N VAL A 621 3.00 -33.56 -14.65
CA VAL A 621 3.90 -32.41 -14.78
C VAL A 621 4.33 -32.22 -16.24
N LYS A 622 4.83 -33.29 -16.88
CA LYS A 622 5.23 -33.29 -18.30
C LYS A 622 4.12 -32.81 -19.24
N SER A 623 2.86 -33.15 -18.95
CA SER A 623 1.71 -32.80 -19.81
C SER A 623 1.09 -31.43 -19.52
N ARG A 624 1.33 -30.85 -18.33
CA ARG A 624 0.66 -29.63 -17.84
C ARG A 624 1.61 -28.48 -17.54
N TYR A 625 2.93 -28.70 -17.62
CA TYR A 625 3.93 -27.64 -17.53
C TYR A 625 4.23 -27.07 -18.91
N ILE A 626 4.02 -25.76 -19.06
CA ILE A 626 4.47 -24.97 -20.22
C ILE A 626 5.67 -24.16 -19.75
N GLY A 627 6.84 -24.55 -20.23
CA GLY A 627 8.13 -24.15 -19.68
C GLY A 627 8.58 -22.75 -20.10
N ASN A 628 9.89 -22.51 -19.97
CA ASN A 628 10.52 -21.28 -20.45
C ASN A 628 11.95 -21.61 -20.91
N PRO A 629 12.41 -21.08 -22.07
CA PRO A 629 13.73 -21.37 -22.63
C PRO A 629 14.90 -20.97 -21.72
N ASP A 630 14.73 -19.92 -20.91
CA ASP A 630 15.73 -19.42 -19.97
C ASP A 630 15.88 -20.34 -18.73
N VAL A 631 14.89 -21.20 -18.47
CA VAL A 631 14.83 -22.09 -17.29
C VAL A 631 14.79 -23.55 -17.75
N SER A 632 15.94 -24.07 -18.18
CA SER A 632 16.02 -25.35 -18.91
C SER A 632 17.06 -26.36 -18.38
N LYS A 633 17.79 -26.02 -17.31
CA LYS A 633 18.91 -26.82 -16.78
C LYS A 633 18.64 -27.33 -15.35
N PRO A 634 19.29 -28.43 -14.90
CA PRO A 634 19.06 -28.99 -13.56
C PRO A 634 19.31 -28.03 -12.40
N ASN A 635 20.25 -27.08 -12.57
CA ASN A 635 20.56 -26.08 -11.54
C ASN A 635 19.49 -25.00 -11.39
N VAL A 636 18.59 -24.85 -12.37
CA VAL A 636 17.46 -23.90 -12.36
C VAL A 636 16.09 -24.59 -12.29
N LEU A 637 16.04 -25.92 -12.48
CA LEU A 637 14.89 -26.80 -12.26
C LEU A 637 15.27 -28.00 -11.37
N PRO A 638 15.50 -27.79 -10.06
CA PRO A 638 15.90 -28.87 -9.16
C PRO A 638 14.83 -29.96 -9.01
N GLY A 639 15.31 -31.18 -8.73
CA GLY A 639 14.46 -32.34 -8.45
C GLY A 639 14.15 -33.23 -9.65
N PHE A 640 14.54 -32.85 -10.87
CA PHE A 640 14.44 -33.70 -12.06
C PHE A 640 15.76 -34.42 -12.36
N THR A 641 15.69 -35.61 -12.96
CA THR A 641 16.86 -36.22 -13.61
C THR A 641 17.15 -35.56 -14.96
N ILE A 642 18.33 -35.81 -15.53
CA ILE A 642 18.68 -35.29 -16.86
C ILE A 642 17.71 -35.81 -17.91
N GLU A 643 17.38 -37.10 -17.86
CA GLU A 643 16.44 -37.74 -18.79
C GLU A 643 15.03 -37.17 -18.64
N GLU A 644 14.58 -36.88 -17.41
CA GLU A 644 13.28 -36.24 -17.17
C GLU A 644 13.25 -34.80 -17.74
N LEU A 645 14.34 -34.04 -17.59
CA LEU A 645 14.45 -32.69 -18.14
C LEU A 645 14.46 -32.66 -19.68
N GLU A 646 14.90 -33.73 -20.34
CA GLU A 646 14.84 -33.85 -21.80
C GLU A 646 13.40 -33.99 -22.32
N GLU A 647 12.48 -34.43 -21.47
CA GLU A 647 11.11 -34.75 -21.85
C GLU A 647 10.06 -33.71 -21.45
N ILE A 648 10.32 -32.88 -20.44
CA ILE A 648 9.41 -31.78 -20.06
C ILE A 648 9.53 -30.62 -21.04
N ASP A 649 8.44 -29.85 -21.19
CA ASP A 649 8.50 -28.63 -21.99
C ASP A 649 9.44 -27.60 -21.35
N LYS A 650 10.28 -27.00 -22.19
CA LYS A 650 11.22 -25.93 -21.86
C LYS A 650 11.14 -24.81 -22.90
N THR A 651 10.18 -24.87 -23.80
CA THR A 651 10.05 -23.92 -24.92
C THR A 651 9.06 -22.81 -24.58
N GLY A 652 8.11 -23.05 -23.68
CA GLY A 652 7.08 -22.08 -23.34
C GLY A 652 6.01 -21.90 -24.41
N ILE A 653 5.97 -22.80 -25.39
CA ILE A 653 4.94 -22.89 -26.43
C ILE A 653 4.26 -24.25 -26.39
N PHE A 654 2.98 -24.29 -26.79
CA PHE A 654 2.19 -25.53 -26.80
C PHE A 654 1.42 -25.75 -28.12
N THR A 655 1.55 -24.83 -29.09
CA THR A 655 0.85 -24.90 -30.38
C THR A 655 1.71 -24.29 -31.49
N ASP A 656 1.61 -24.85 -32.69
CA ASP A 656 2.27 -24.33 -33.90
C ASP A 656 1.38 -23.32 -34.67
N ASP A 657 0.18 -23.06 -34.17
CA ASP A 657 -0.73 -22.06 -34.75
C ASP A 657 -0.07 -20.69 -34.78
N LYS A 658 -0.35 -19.90 -35.82
CA LYS A 658 0.10 -18.50 -35.92
C LYS A 658 -0.68 -17.58 -34.97
N VAL A 659 -0.54 -17.83 -33.67
CA VAL A 659 -1.20 -17.16 -32.56
C VAL A 659 -0.15 -16.68 -31.55
N LEU A 660 -0.47 -15.61 -30.83
CA LEU A 660 0.30 -15.13 -29.69
C LEU A 660 -0.62 -15.01 -28.46
N PHE A 661 -0.08 -15.28 -27.28
CA PHE A 661 -0.78 -15.15 -26.02
C PHE A 661 -0.16 -14.03 -25.20
N LEU A 662 -0.86 -12.91 -25.09
CA LEU A 662 -0.43 -11.80 -24.22
C LEU A 662 -0.78 -12.14 -22.78
N THR A 663 0.21 -12.10 -21.90
CA THR A 663 0.01 -12.41 -20.50
C THR A 663 0.59 -11.33 -19.59
N PHE A 664 -0.11 -11.03 -18.51
CA PHE A 664 0.17 -9.88 -17.66
C PHE A 664 0.20 -10.31 -16.19
N ASP A 665 1.33 -10.05 -15.54
CA ASP A 665 1.58 -10.49 -14.17
C ASP A 665 1.43 -9.33 -13.17
N ASP A 666 1.35 -9.72 -11.90
CA ASP A 666 1.25 -8.85 -10.71
C ASP A 666 -0.07 -8.09 -10.55
N TRP A 667 0.00 -6.83 -10.12
CA TRP A 667 -1.10 -5.96 -9.74
C TRP A 667 -0.67 -4.49 -9.88
N ALA A 668 -1.64 -3.60 -10.13
CA ALA A 668 -1.40 -2.17 -10.29
C ALA A 668 -2.66 -1.32 -10.08
N SER A 669 -2.53 0.00 -10.27
CA SER A 669 -3.59 0.99 -10.14
C SER A 669 -4.59 0.97 -11.30
N ASP A 670 -5.72 1.65 -11.10
CA ASP A 670 -6.68 1.91 -12.18
C ASP A 670 -6.03 2.57 -13.39
N LYS A 671 -5.04 3.46 -13.19
CA LYS A 671 -4.39 4.15 -14.30
C LYS A 671 -3.72 3.15 -15.24
N SER A 672 -2.84 2.30 -14.73
CA SER A 672 -2.15 1.35 -15.58
C SER A 672 -3.11 0.34 -16.21
N ILE A 673 -3.95 -0.30 -15.40
CA ILE A 673 -4.79 -1.40 -15.89
C ILE A 673 -5.88 -0.89 -16.85
N ASN A 674 -6.52 0.26 -16.58
CA ASN A 674 -7.54 0.80 -17.47
C ASN A 674 -6.97 1.19 -18.84
N GLN A 675 -5.76 1.74 -18.87
CA GLN A 675 -5.05 2.06 -20.11
C GLN A 675 -4.70 0.80 -20.90
N LEU A 676 -4.25 -0.25 -20.22
CA LEU A 676 -3.98 -1.54 -20.85
C LEU A 676 -5.26 -2.16 -21.42
N LEU A 677 -6.34 -2.20 -20.65
CA LEU A 677 -7.65 -2.72 -21.11
C LEU A 677 -8.16 -1.96 -22.33
N TYR A 678 -7.99 -0.63 -22.37
CA TYR A 678 -8.34 0.18 -23.53
C TYR A 678 -7.58 -0.26 -24.79
N VAL A 679 -6.25 -0.41 -24.70
CA VAL A 679 -5.41 -0.82 -25.85
C VAL A 679 -5.78 -2.22 -26.33
N LEU A 680 -6.02 -3.17 -25.43
CA LEU A 680 -6.45 -4.51 -25.81
C LEU A 680 -7.81 -4.49 -26.53
N ASP A 681 -8.78 -3.71 -26.05
CA ASP A 681 -10.09 -3.56 -26.67
C ASP A 681 -10.02 -2.87 -28.04
N LYS A 682 -9.19 -1.82 -28.16
CA LYS A 682 -8.94 -1.07 -29.41
C LYS A 682 -8.56 -1.99 -30.58
N TYR A 683 -7.79 -3.05 -30.32
CA TYR A 683 -7.38 -4.03 -31.33
C TYR A 683 -8.14 -5.35 -31.29
N ASN A 684 -9.20 -5.44 -30.49
CA ASN A 684 -10.00 -6.65 -30.27
C ASN A 684 -9.12 -7.86 -29.86
N VAL A 685 -8.16 -7.61 -28.97
CA VAL A 685 -7.24 -8.62 -28.42
C VAL A 685 -7.71 -9.01 -27.02
N LYS A 686 -7.61 -10.30 -26.69
CA LYS A 686 -7.82 -10.80 -25.34
C LYS A 686 -6.48 -11.26 -24.75
N GLY A 687 -6.19 -10.82 -23.53
CA GLY A 687 -5.04 -11.25 -22.74
C GLY A 687 -5.41 -12.21 -21.60
N ASN A 688 -4.39 -12.57 -20.83
CA ASN A 688 -4.45 -13.50 -19.71
C ASN A 688 -3.75 -12.84 -18.51
N PHE A 689 -4.49 -12.62 -17.43
CA PHE A 689 -4.04 -11.83 -16.30
C PHE A 689 -3.76 -12.75 -15.11
N PHE A 690 -2.49 -12.90 -14.76
CA PHE A 690 -2.06 -13.69 -13.61
C PHE A 690 -1.86 -12.77 -12.42
N ILE A 691 -2.80 -12.83 -11.48
CA ILE A 691 -2.99 -11.81 -10.46
C ILE A 691 -2.23 -12.16 -9.19
N ARG A 692 -1.43 -11.21 -8.70
CA ARG A 692 -0.92 -11.23 -7.33
C ARG A 692 -1.98 -10.68 -6.38
N THR A 693 -2.44 -11.51 -5.44
CA THR A 693 -3.75 -11.27 -4.78
C THR A 693 -3.69 -10.49 -3.46
N ASN A 694 -2.52 -10.14 -2.95
CA ASN A 694 -2.39 -9.47 -1.64
C ASN A 694 -2.86 -8.00 -1.62
N TYR A 695 -3.13 -7.40 -2.78
CA TYR A 695 -3.57 -6.00 -2.90
C TYR A 695 -4.95 -5.81 -3.56
N ILE A 696 -5.58 -6.88 -4.09
CA ILE A 696 -6.78 -6.77 -4.93
C ILE A 696 -8.03 -6.35 -4.14
N GLN A 697 -8.09 -6.64 -2.85
CA GLN A 697 -9.19 -6.27 -1.95
C GLN A 697 -9.36 -4.75 -1.82
N ASN A 698 -8.29 -3.99 -2.09
CA ASN A 698 -8.34 -2.53 -2.12
C ASN A 698 -9.06 -2.02 -3.37
N ASN A 699 -9.20 -2.86 -4.41
CA ASN A 699 -9.81 -2.50 -5.67
C ASN A 699 -10.40 -3.73 -6.39
N PRO A 700 -11.45 -4.35 -5.85
CA PRO A 700 -12.09 -5.49 -6.52
C PRO A 700 -12.75 -5.08 -7.85
N ASN A 701 -13.11 -3.79 -7.99
CA ASN A 701 -13.77 -3.24 -9.17
C ASN A 701 -12.91 -3.36 -10.45
N ILE A 702 -11.59 -3.07 -10.38
CA ILE A 702 -10.71 -3.21 -11.56
C ILE A 702 -10.49 -4.67 -11.93
N LEU A 703 -10.32 -5.58 -10.95
CA LEU A 703 -10.19 -7.03 -11.25
C LEU A 703 -11.45 -7.55 -11.96
N ARG A 704 -12.62 -7.16 -11.45
CA ARG A 704 -13.88 -7.53 -12.07
C ARG A 704 -14.02 -6.96 -13.47
N ALA A 705 -13.57 -5.72 -13.71
CA ALA A 705 -13.54 -5.11 -15.03
C ALA A 705 -12.63 -5.88 -16.03
N ILE A 706 -11.49 -6.43 -15.58
CA ILE A 706 -10.64 -7.31 -16.40
C ILE A 706 -11.44 -8.54 -16.88
N ALA A 707 -12.11 -9.23 -15.95
CA ALA A 707 -12.89 -10.42 -16.27
C ALA A 707 -14.11 -10.11 -17.17
N GLU A 708 -14.86 -9.04 -16.88
CA GLU A 708 -16.01 -8.62 -17.70
C GLU A 708 -15.60 -8.15 -19.10
N ALA A 709 -14.37 -7.65 -19.27
CA ALA A 709 -13.80 -7.34 -20.59
C ALA A 709 -13.48 -8.60 -21.42
N GLY A 710 -13.66 -9.80 -20.85
CA GLY A 710 -13.55 -11.07 -21.54
C GLY A 710 -12.16 -11.70 -21.49
N HIS A 711 -11.29 -11.26 -20.57
CA HIS A 711 -9.95 -11.79 -20.38
C HIS A 711 -9.93 -12.99 -19.42
N ASP A 712 -8.92 -13.84 -19.55
CA ASP A 712 -8.66 -14.88 -18.54
C ASP A 712 -8.06 -14.25 -17.28
N VAL A 713 -8.50 -14.74 -16.12
CA VAL A 713 -7.92 -14.42 -14.81
C VAL A 713 -7.34 -15.69 -14.21
N GLY A 714 -6.06 -15.67 -13.85
CA GLY A 714 -5.35 -16.78 -13.22
C GLY A 714 -4.63 -16.33 -11.95
N SER A 715 -4.14 -17.28 -11.17
CA SER A 715 -3.38 -16.97 -9.94
C SER A 715 -1.89 -16.78 -10.23
N HIS A 716 -1.33 -15.73 -9.62
CA HIS A 716 0.11 -15.49 -9.49
C HIS A 716 0.51 -15.42 -8.01
N THR A 717 -0.09 -16.28 -7.16
CA THR A 717 0.11 -16.34 -5.70
C THR A 717 -0.41 -15.12 -4.93
N ASP A 718 -0.40 -15.18 -3.59
CA ASP A 718 -0.75 -14.06 -2.71
C ASP A 718 0.51 -13.28 -2.32
N ASN A 719 1.50 -13.96 -1.73
CA ASN A 719 2.73 -13.35 -1.22
C ASN A 719 3.90 -13.39 -2.21
N HIS A 720 3.67 -13.76 -3.47
CA HIS A 720 4.72 -13.85 -4.50
C HIS A 720 5.81 -14.90 -4.16
N LEU A 721 5.38 -16.02 -3.55
CA LEU A 721 6.28 -17.11 -3.14
C LEU A 721 6.78 -17.92 -4.34
N SER A 722 8.09 -18.12 -4.40
CA SER A 722 8.76 -18.91 -5.44
C SER A 722 8.70 -20.42 -5.14
N PHE A 723 8.61 -21.27 -6.17
CA PHE A 723 8.46 -22.74 -6.03
C PHE A 723 9.78 -23.52 -6.18
N ALA A 724 10.89 -22.79 -6.15
CA ALA A 724 12.23 -23.27 -5.80
C ALA A 724 12.89 -22.26 -4.86
N ILE A 725 13.81 -22.74 -4.03
CA ILE A 725 14.60 -21.92 -3.10
C ILE A 725 15.91 -21.55 -3.79
N THR A 726 16.27 -20.27 -3.79
CA THR A 726 17.52 -19.81 -4.40
C THR A 726 18.60 -19.69 -3.33
N GLU A 727 19.80 -20.23 -3.57
CA GLU A 727 21.01 -19.78 -2.88
C GLU A 727 21.96 -19.15 -3.88
N ASN A 728 22.47 -17.97 -3.55
CA ASN A 728 23.53 -17.34 -4.32
C ASN A 728 24.87 -17.96 -3.91
N LYS A 729 25.62 -18.53 -4.87
CA LYS A 729 27.02 -18.94 -4.63
C LYS A 729 27.96 -17.86 -5.14
N GLU A 730 28.83 -17.37 -4.28
CA GLU A 730 29.97 -16.51 -4.66
C GLU A 730 30.96 -17.29 -5.54
N GLY A 731 31.23 -16.79 -6.76
CA GLY A 731 32.22 -17.33 -7.70
C GLY A 731 32.74 -16.24 -8.65
N GLU A 732 34.01 -16.38 -9.08
CA GLU A 732 34.79 -15.36 -9.82
C GLU A 732 34.39 -15.12 -11.30
N ASP A 733 33.47 -15.90 -11.86
CA ASP A 733 32.94 -15.70 -13.22
C ASP A 733 31.41 -15.89 -13.21
N ASP A 734 30.69 -14.81 -13.50
CA ASP A 734 29.30 -14.66 -13.94
C ASP A 734 28.18 -15.61 -13.42
N THR A 735 27.07 -14.99 -13.02
CA THR A 735 25.90 -15.51 -12.30
C THR A 735 25.43 -16.93 -12.68
N SER A 736 25.44 -17.86 -11.72
CA SER A 736 24.53 -19.02 -11.75
C SER A 736 23.85 -19.18 -10.40
N SER A 737 22.69 -18.55 -10.21
CA SER A 737 21.81 -18.86 -9.09
C SER A 737 21.55 -20.36 -9.07
N ILE A 738 21.77 -21.00 -7.91
CA ILE A 738 21.48 -22.42 -7.73
C ILE A 738 20.14 -22.52 -7.02
N TYR A 739 19.22 -23.23 -7.66
CA TYR A 739 17.90 -23.48 -7.14
C TYR A 739 17.87 -24.85 -6.44
N TYR A 740 17.16 -24.91 -5.32
CA TYR A 740 16.93 -26.11 -4.53
C TYR A 740 15.44 -26.39 -4.44
N SER A 741 15.11 -27.68 -4.32
CA SER A 741 13.75 -28.11 -4.02
C SER A 741 13.37 -27.61 -2.62
N PRO A 742 12.20 -26.96 -2.44
CA PRO A 742 11.70 -26.61 -1.13
C PRO A 742 11.48 -27.85 -0.27
N ASN A 743 11.63 -27.70 1.04
CA ASN A 743 11.33 -28.74 2.02
C ASN A 743 9.82 -28.87 2.27
N GLU A 744 9.40 -29.85 3.07
CA GLU A 744 7.98 -30.13 3.32
C GLU A 744 7.23 -28.94 3.95
N GLU A 745 7.85 -28.22 4.89
CA GLU A 745 7.24 -27.06 5.55
C GLU A 745 7.03 -25.90 4.56
N GLU A 746 8.04 -25.65 3.72
CA GLU A 746 8.00 -24.64 2.67
C GLU A 746 6.96 -24.95 1.59
N ILE A 747 6.79 -26.24 1.24
CA ILE A 747 5.72 -26.67 0.31
C ILE A 747 4.34 -26.44 0.92
N GLU A 748 4.15 -26.75 2.20
CA GLU A 748 2.86 -26.52 2.86
C GLU A 748 2.52 -25.03 2.98
N GLU A 749 3.52 -24.17 3.19
CA GLU A 749 3.35 -22.72 3.10
C GLU A 749 2.85 -22.29 1.71
N ARG A 750 3.50 -22.75 0.64
CA ARG A 750 3.13 -22.44 -0.74
C ARG A 750 1.74 -22.93 -1.09
N LYS A 751 1.35 -24.13 -0.63
CA LYS A 751 -0.02 -24.65 -0.81
C LYS A 751 -1.08 -23.76 -0.15
N ARG A 752 -0.81 -23.26 1.07
CA ARG A 752 -1.71 -22.31 1.74
C ARG A 752 -1.80 -20.99 0.96
N ASP A 753 -0.68 -20.48 0.49
CA ASP A 753 -0.63 -19.26 -0.30
C ASP A 753 -1.44 -19.38 -1.61
N LEU A 754 -1.30 -20.51 -2.33
CA LEU A 754 -2.10 -20.83 -3.51
C LEU A 754 -3.61 -20.85 -3.21
N GLN A 755 -4.01 -21.48 -2.10
CA GLN A 755 -5.42 -21.56 -1.70
C GLN A 755 -5.98 -20.18 -1.35
N ILE A 756 -5.22 -19.36 -0.60
CA ILE A 756 -5.61 -17.98 -0.27
C ILE A 756 -5.76 -17.17 -1.56
N SER A 757 -4.79 -17.28 -2.46
CA SER A 757 -4.79 -16.54 -3.73
C SER A 757 -6.02 -16.84 -4.56
N TYR A 758 -6.28 -18.12 -4.82
CA TYR A 758 -7.44 -18.52 -5.59
C TYR A 758 -8.77 -18.18 -4.90
N SER A 759 -8.83 -18.28 -3.57
CA SER A 759 -10.02 -17.90 -2.79
C SER A 759 -10.39 -16.43 -2.96
N LYS A 760 -9.39 -15.53 -2.91
CA LYS A 760 -9.63 -14.09 -3.12
C LYS A 760 -10.10 -13.79 -4.55
N LEU A 761 -9.61 -14.52 -5.55
CA LEU A 761 -10.07 -14.37 -6.94
C LEU A 761 -11.52 -14.84 -7.10
N GLN A 762 -11.90 -16.00 -6.54
CA GLN A 762 -13.29 -16.48 -6.65
C GLN A 762 -14.29 -15.55 -5.97
N GLU A 763 -13.91 -14.87 -4.88
CA GLU A 763 -14.77 -13.89 -4.18
C GLU A 763 -15.10 -12.65 -5.03
N ILE A 764 -14.36 -12.39 -6.11
CA ILE A 764 -14.51 -11.20 -6.95
C ILE A 764 -15.06 -11.53 -8.34
N VAL A 765 -14.55 -12.60 -8.97
CA VAL A 765 -14.83 -12.95 -10.38
C VAL A 765 -15.38 -14.35 -10.58
N GLY A 766 -15.64 -15.09 -9.49
CA GLY A 766 -16.07 -16.49 -9.55
C GLY A 766 -17.44 -16.73 -10.19
N ASP A 767 -18.25 -15.69 -10.38
CA ASP A 767 -19.56 -15.72 -11.04
C ASP A 767 -19.51 -15.41 -12.54
N ILE A 768 -18.36 -14.93 -13.06
CA ILE A 768 -18.24 -14.44 -14.44
C ILE A 768 -17.96 -15.60 -15.39
N SER A 769 -18.78 -15.71 -16.44
CA SER A 769 -18.58 -16.65 -17.55
C SER A 769 -18.50 -15.93 -18.90
N ILE A 770 -17.55 -16.33 -19.73
CA ILE A 770 -17.31 -15.87 -21.09
C ILE A 770 -17.45 -17.05 -22.04
N ASN A 771 -18.47 -17.04 -22.91
CA ASN A 771 -18.75 -18.13 -23.86
C ASN A 771 -18.82 -19.51 -23.17
N ASP A 772 -19.64 -19.62 -22.13
CA ASP A 772 -19.88 -20.84 -21.31
C ASP A 772 -18.64 -21.40 -20.57
N ARG A 773 -17.58 -20.58 -20.46
CA ARG A 773 -16.38 -20.88 -19.68
C ARG A 773 -16.22 -19.86 -18.56
N PRO A 774 -15.77 -20.23 -17.35
CA PRO A 774 -15.44 -19.26 -16.32
C PRO A 774 -14.33 -18.31 -16.80
N ALA A 775 -14.40 -17.03 -16.40
CA ALA A 775 -13.28 -16.09 -16.61
C ALA A 775 -12.12 -16.37 -15.66
N LEU A 776 -12.43 -16.81 -14.44
CA LEU A 776 -11.46 -17.34 -13.50
C LEU A 776 -11.03 -18.75 -13.93
N THR A 777 -9.73 -18.90 -14.16
CA THR A 777 -9.13 -20.14 -14.66
C THR A 777 -8.34 -20.83 -13.57
N THR A 778 -8.18 -22.15 -13.67
CA THR A 778 -7.25 -22.92 -12.81
C THR A 778 -5.84 -22.98 -13.38
N MET A 779 -5.48 -22.06 -14.28
CA MET A 779 -4.12 -21.90 -14.76
C MET A 779 -3.32 -21.08 -13.75
N PHE A 780 -2.07 -21.50 -13.53
CA PHE A 780 -1.16 -20.88 -12.58
C PHE A 780 0.06 -20.34 -13.28
N ARG A 781 0.51 -19.14 -12.89
CA ARG A 781 1.84 -18.65 -13.24
C ARG A 781 2.75 -18.62 -12.02
N PRO A 782 3.91 -19.30 -12.06
CA PRO A 782 4.85 -19.23 -10.95
C PRO A 782 5.56 -17.88 -10.87
N PRO A 783 5.66 -17.27 -9.67
CA PRO A 783 6.53 -16.12 -9.42
C PRO A 783 7.98 -16.41 -9.80
N THR A 784 8.67 -15.40 -10.36
CA THR A 784 10.10 -15.41 -10.72
C THR A 784 10.58 -16.54 -11.65
N LEU A 785 9.67 -17.37 -12.17
CA LEU A 785 9.94 -18.60 -12.92
C LEU A 785 10.75 -19.67 -12.14
N ALA A 786 11.06 -19.43 -10.87
CA ALA A 786 11.81 -20.33 -10.01
C ALA A 786 10.97 -21.54 -9.62
N MET A 787 11.29 -22.69 -10.21
CA MET A 787 10.47 -23.90 -10.14
C MET A 787 11.29 -25.14 -9.80
N SER A 788 10.71 -26.04 -9.01
CA SER A 788 11.27 -27.36 -8.70
C SER A 788 10.27 -28.47 -9.04
N ARG A 789 10.73 -29.71 -9.18
CA ARG A 789 9.81 -30.87 -9.39
C ARG A 789 8.75 -30.94 -8.30
N VAL A 790 9.15 -30.88 -7.04
CA VAL A 790 8.23 -30.95 -5.90
C VAL A 790 7.30 -29.73 -5.82
N GLY A 791 7.76 -28.56 -6.26
CA GLY A 791 6.94 -27.36 -6.40
C GLY A 791 5.85 -27.52 -7.47
N MET A 792 6.21 -28.05 -8.65
CA MET A 792 5.24 -28.38 -9.71
C MET A 792 4.21 -29.41 -9.24
N GLU A 793 4.66 -30.47 -8.60
CA GLU A 793 3.79 -31.49 -8.02
C GLU A 793 2.86 -30.89 -6.95
N ALA A 794 3.34 -29.95 -6.12
CA ALA A 794 2.52 -29.27 -5.12
C ALA A 794 1.41 -28.39 -5.75
N ILE A 795 1.73 -27.66 -6.82
CA ILE A 795 0.73 -26.86 -7.55
C ILE A 795 -0.36 -27.75 -8.15
N LEU A 796 0.03 -28.85 -8.80
CA LEU A 796 -0.93 -29.79 -9.39
C LEU A 796 -1.72 -30.56 -8.32
N ASP A 797 -1.11 -30.87 -7.17
CA ASP A 797 -1.79 -31.45 -6.00
C ASP A 797 -2.85 -30.52 -5.40
N MET A 798 -2.68 -29.20 -5.58
CA MET A 798 -3.68 -28.21 -5.21
C MET A 798 -4.84 -28.11 -6.22
N GLY A 799 -4.76 -28.75 -7.39
CA GLY A 799 -5.86 -28.76 -8.37
C GLY A 799 -5.74 -27.74 -9.50
N PHE A 800 -4.59 -27.07 -9.64
CA PHE A 800 -4.33 -26.23 -10.82
C PHE A 800 -4.19 -27.10 -12.08
N SER A 801 -4.75 -26.63 -13.20
CA SER A 801 -4.79 -27.37 -14.46
C SER A 801 -3.50 -27.27 -15.26
N TYR A 802 -2.85 -26.12 -15.28
CA TYR A 802 -1.59 -25.86 -15.99
C TYR A 802 -0.67 -24.93 -15.21
N ILE A 803 0.63 -25.13 -15.37
CA ILE A 803 1.69 -24.24 -14.88
C ILE A 803 2.29 -23.55 -16.11
N VAL A 804 2.19 -22.22 -16.19
CA VAL A 804 2.51 -21.44 -17.39
C VAL A 804 3.65 -20.46 -17.13
N SER A 805 4.89 -20.85 -17.48
CA SER A 805 6.09 -20.00 -17.37
C SER A 805 6.27 -19.08 -18.59
N GLY A 806 5.90 -19.55 -19.79
CA GLY A 806 5.86 -18.76 -21.03
C GLY A 806 7.21 -18.69 -21.78
N ASP A 807 7.14 -18.28 -23.04
CA ASP A 807 8.27 -18.31 -24.00
C ASP A 807 9.12 -17.05 -23.95
N PHE A 808 8.47 -15.88 -23.92
CA PHE A 808 9.11 -14.60 -24.20
C PHE A 808 8.85 -13.56 -23.11
N SER A 809 9.82 -13.35 -22.21
CA SER A 809 9.77 -12.24 -21.26
C SER A 809 10.22 -10.93 -21.91
N THR A 810 9.37 -9.91 -21.81
CA THR A 810 9.61 -8.60 -22.45
C THR A 810 10.55 -7.70 -21.66
N HIS A 811 10.72 -7.96 -20.35
CA HIS A 811 11.45 -7.09 -19.42
C HIS A 811 10.89 -5.66 -19.40
N ASP A 812 9.56 -5.52 -19.54
CA ASP A 812 8.87 -4.23 -19.59
C ASP A 812 9.04 -3.36 -18.34
N TYR A 813 9.35 -3.99 -17.20
CA TYR A 813 9.70 -3.30 -15.95
C TYR A 813 11.09 -2.63 -15.98
N GLU A 814 11.96 -2.98 -16.92
CA GLU A 814 13.31 -2.41 -17.10
C GLU A 814 13.30 -1.27 -18.13
N ASP A 815 12.31 -1.26 -19.03
CA ASP A 815 12.20 -0.25 -20.09
C ASP A 815 11.55 1.04 -19.61
N THR A 816 12.03 2.15 -20.16
CA THR A 816 11.49 3.50 -19.92
C THR A 816 10.95 4.15 -21.20
N ASP A 817 11.08 3.47 -22.34
CA ASP A 817 10.65 3.93 -23.66
C ASP A 817 9.73 2.89 -24.32
N PRO A 818 8.47 3.23 -24.63
CA PRO A 818 7.54 2.29 -25.24
C PRO A 818 7.91 1.91 -26.68
N GLU A 819 8.66 2.74 -27.42
CA GLU A 819 9.11 2.39 -28.77
C GLU A 819 10.18 1.30 -28.72
N ILE A 820 11.09 1.36 -27.74
CA ILE A 820 12.11 0.33 -27.51
C ILE A 820 11.44 -0.99 -27.11
N LEU A 821 10.48 -0.96 -26.18
CA LEU A 821 9.74 -2.15 -25.79
C LEU A 821 8.93 -2.74 -26.96
N ALA A 822 8.30 -1.90 -27.79
CA ALA A 822 7.61 -2.35 -29.00
C ALA A 822 8.57 -3.00 -30.00
N ASP A 823 9.75 -2.42 -30.21
CA ASP A 823 10.79 -2.99 -31.07
C ASP A 823 11.24 -4.36 -30.56
N LYS A 824 11.47 -4.52 -29.26
CA LYS A 824 11.77 -5.82 -28.63
C LYS A 824 10.68 -6.86 -28.88
N ILE A 825 9.41 -6.47 -28.80
CA ILE A 825 8.27 -7.36 -29.03
C ILE A 825 8.18 -7.77 -30.51
N ILE A 826 8.39 -6.83 -31.44
CA ILE A 826 8.24 -7.07 -32.89
C ILE A 826 9.47 -7.80 -33.46
N ASN A 827 10.67 -7.31 -33.14
CA ASN A 827 11.92 -7.70 -33.77
C ASN A 827 12.78 -8.63 -32.92
N GLY A 828 12.41 -8.85 -31.65
CA GLY A 828 13.10 -9.75 -30.73
C GLY A 828 14.05 -9.07 -29.75
N ILE A 829 14.55 -9.85 -28.80
CA ILE A 829 15.45 -9.42 -27.72
C ILE A 829 16.82 -10.07 -27.91
N LEU A 830 17.89 -9.28 -27.71
CA LEU A 830 19.25 -9.79 -27.66
C LEU A 830 19.45 -10.59 -26.38
N THR A 831 19.79 -11.87 -26.52
CA THR A 831 20.07 -12.77 -25.41
C THR A 831 21.54 -12.64 -24.97
N GLY A 832 21.86 -13.13 -23.76
CA GLY A 832 23.25 -13.14 -23.25
C GLY A 832 24.25 -13.94 -24.11
N SER A 833 23.77 -14.81 -25.01
CA SER A 833 24.61 -15.51 -26.00
C SER A 833 24.97 -14.64 -27.22
N GLY A 834 24.38 -13.44 -27.34
CA GLY A 834 24.50 -12.57 -28.50
C GLY A 834 23.53 -12.91 -29.65
N GLU A 835 22.62 -13.87 -29.46
CA GLU A 835 21.58 -14.21 -30.44
C GLU A 835 20.31 -13.40 -30.20
N ILE A 836 19.59 -13.05 -31.27
CA ILE A 836 18.27 -12.41 -31.16
C ILE A 836 17.22 -13.51 -31.01
N ARG A 837 16.55 -13.56 -29.86
CA ARG A 837 15.34 -14.36 -29.67
C ARG A 837 14.16 -13.56 -30.18
N THR A 838 13.41 -14.10 -31.13
CA THR A 838 12.18 -13.50 -31.65
C THR A 838 10.96 -14.25 -31.14
N ILE A 839 9.82 -13.59 -31.10
CA ILE A 839 8.54 -14.30 -30.96
C ILE A 839 8.34 -15.28 -32.12
N GLN A 840 7.56 -16.32 -31.86
CA GLN A 840 7.25 -17.41 -32.78
C GLN A 840 5.77 -17.79 -32.69
N ASN A 841 5.33 -18.69 -33.57
CA ASN A 841 3.99 -19.25 -33.49
C ASN A 841 3.77 -19.91 -32.13
N GLY A 842 2.67 -19.56 -31.47
CA GLY A 842 2.32 -20.09 -30.16
C GLY A 842 3.02 -19.41 -28.98
N SER A 843 3.86 -18.38 -29.21
CA SER A 843 4.56 -17.69 -28.12
C SER A 843 3.60 -17.14 -27.06
N ILE A 844 3.95 -17.40 -25.82
CA ILE A 844 3.35 -16.78 -24.63
C ILE A 844 4.27 -15.66 -24.19
N LEU A 845 3.79 -14.41 -24.28
CA LEU A 845 4.54 -13.22 -23.94
C LEU A 845 4.26 -12.83 -22.49
N VAL A 846 5.31 -12.67 -21.69
CA VAL A 846 5.25 -12.28 -20.29
C VAL A 846 5.55 -10.78 -20.16
N MET A 847 4.59 -10.06 -19.60
CA MET A 847 4.59 -8.61 -19.35
C MET A 847 3.95 -8.36 -17.97
N HIS A 848 3.97 -7.12 -17.51
CA HIS A 848 3.40 -6.71 -16.23
C HIS A 848 2.38 -5.60 -16.40
N MET A 849 1.51 -5.44 -15.39
CA MET A 849 0.55 -4.33 -15.33
C MET A 849 1.13 -3.06 -14.68
N SER A 850 2.45 -2.88 -14.64
CA SER A 850 3.14 -2.00 -13.67
C SER A 850 2.75 -0.52 -13.69
N ASP A 851 2.69 0.08 -12.49
CA ASP A 851 2.84 1.52 -12.29
C ASP A 851 4.33 1.83 -12.03
N PHE A 852 4.92 2.75 -12.79
CA PHE A 852 6.33 3.11 -12.59
C PHE A 852 6.52 3.89 -11.27
N ARG A 853 7.35 3.34 -10.37
CA ARG A 853 7.49 3.75 -8.96
C ARG A 853 7.95 5.20 -8.73
N GLN A 854 8.58 5.86 -9.71
CA GLN A 854 9.14 7.20 -9.51
C GLN A 854 8.14 8.34 -9.78
N SER A 855 7.07 8.12 -10.57
CA SER A 855 6.02 9.13 -10.79
C SER A 855 4.74 8.50 -11.38
N PRO A 856 3.98 7.72 -10.60
CA PRO A 856 2.83 6.96 -11.12
C PRO A 856 1.79 7.83 -11.82
N LEU A 857 1.68 9.12 -11.45
CA LEU A 857 0.74 10.06 -12.07
C LEU A 857 1.20 10.62 -13.42
N SER A 858 2.49 10.91 -13.58
CA SER A 858 3.01 11.56 -14.79
C SER A 858 3.69 10.60 -15.77
N SER A 859 4.15 9.44 -15.30
CA SER A 859 4.80 8.46 -16.15
C SER A 859 3.83 7.84 -17.15
N PRO A 860 4.26 7.64 -18.42
CA PRO A 860 3.48 6.87 -19.38
C PRO A 860 3.37 5.41 -18.94
N ASN A 861 2.25 4.76 -19.26
CA ASN A 861 2.16 3.31 -19.19
C ASN A 861 2.94 2.72 -20.39
N ILE A 862 4.17 2.28 -20.14
CA ILE A 862 5.10 1.78 -21.15
C ILE A 862 4.53 0.54 -21.83
N THR A 863 4.02 -0.44 -21.07
CA THR A 863 3.45 -1.68 -21.61
C THR A 863 2.24 -1.42 -22.51
N ALA A 864 1.28 -0.59 -22.07
CA ALA A 864 0.12 -0.25 -22.89
C ALA A 864 0.51 0.51 -24.17
N LYS A 865 1.45 1.46 -24.08
CA LYS A 865 1.94 2.19 -25.27
C LYS A 865 2.71 1.32 -26.24
N ALA A 866 3.57 0.43 -25.74
CA ALA A 866 4.31 -0.51 -26.58
C ALA A 866 3.36 -1.46 -27.31
N LEU A 867 2.32 -1.96 -26.63
CA LEU A 867 1.30 -2.79 -27.27
C LEU A 867 0.45 -2.04 -28.30
N ASP A 868 0.19 -0.74 -28.11
CA ASP A 868 -0.52 0.09 -29.10
C ASP A 868 0.28 0.20 -30.42
N ILE A 869 1.60 0.01 -30.36
CA ILE A 869 2.49 -0.06 -31.54
C ILE A 869 2.60 -1.49 -32.06
N ALA A 870 2.88 -2.46 -31.17
CA ALA A 870 3.24 -3.82 -31.54
C ALA A 870 2.06 -4.65 -32.06
N ILE A 871 0.87 -4.56 -31.43
CA ILE A 871 -0.30 -5.35 -31.83
C ILE A 871 -0.63 -5.18 -33.32
N PRO A 872 -0.83 -3.95 -33.86
CA PRO A 872 -1.17 -3.80 -35.27
C PRO A 872 -0.05 -4.27 -36.21
N ALA A 873 1.23 -4.11 -35.84
CA ALA A 873 2.34 -4.62 -36.62
C ALA A 873 2.28 -6.16 -36.73
N LEU A 874 2.10 -6.84 -35.59
CA LEU A 874 2.00 -8.30 -35.53
C LEU A 874 0.74 -8.84 -36.22
N GLN A 875 -0.40 -8.15 -36.11
CA GLN A 875 -1.60 -8.48 -36.88
C GLN A 875 -1.35 -8.37 -38.39
N SER A 876 -0.58 -7.37 -38.84
CA SER A 876 -0.23 -7.20 -40.25
C SER A 876 0.67 -8.33 -40.78
N GLU A 877 1.48 -8.93 -39.90
CA GLU A 877 2.26 -10.13 -40.20
C GLU A 877 1.41 -11.40 -40.20
N GLY A 878 0.15 -11.33 -39.78
CA GLY A 878 -0.81 -12.43 -39.78
C GLY A 878 -0.91 -13.19 -38.47
N TYR A 879 -0.35 -12.67 -37.37
CA TYR A 879 -0.62 -13.21 -36.03
C TYR A 879 -2.03 -12.86 -35.58
N ARG A 880 -2.70 -13.84 -34.97
CA ARG A 880 -3.89 -13.60 -34.14
C ARG A 880 -3.52 -13.65 -32.66
N PHE A 881 -4.38 -13.11 -31.82
CA PHE A 881 -4.22 -13.18 -30.37
C PHE A 881 -5.35 -13.98 -29.76
N ALA A 882 -5.05 -14.73 -28.69
CA ALA A 882 -6.03 -15.58 -28.03
C ALA A 882 -5.79 -15.64 -26.52
N ARG A 883 -6.81 -16.13 -25.81
CA ARG A 883 -6.67 -16.54 -24.41
C ARG A 883 -6.07 -17.93 -24.35
N LEU A 884 -5.37 -18.22 -23.27
CA LEU A 884 -4.85 -19.55 -22.98
C LEU A 884 -6.01 -20.55 -22.86
N SER A 885 -7.11 -20.15 -22.22
CA SER A 885 -8.32 -20.98 -22.08
C SER A 885 -9.03 -21.30 -23.41
N ASP A 886 -8.72 -20.60 -24.50
CA ASP A 886 -9.23 -20.93 -25.85
C ASP A 886 -8.53 -22.15 -26.47
N TYR A 887 -7.41 -22.58 -25.90
CA TYR A 887 -6.65 -23.74 -26.37
C TYR A 887 -6.41 -24.80 -25.31
N LEU A 888 -6.14 -24.38 -24.09
CA LEU A 888 -5.88 -25.25 -22.96
C LEU A 888 -7.23 -25.59 -22.33
N GLY A 889 -7.61 -26.86 -22.40
CA GLY A 889 -8.86 -27.36 -21.83
C GLY A 889 -8.75 -27.47 -20.31
N GLU A 890 -9.75 -26.96 -19.60
CA GLU A 890 -9.98 -27.26 -18.19
C GLU A 890 -10.87 -28.51 -18.12
N GLU A 891 -10.27 -29.68 -17.85
CA GLU A 891 -10.97 -30.96 -17.71
C GLU A 891 -11.73 -31.08 -16.39
#